data_AF-A0A1M6UF30-F1
#
_entry.id   AF-A0A1M6UF30-F1
#
_cell.length_a   1.000
_cell.length_b   1.000
_cell.length_c   1.000
_cell.angle_alpha   90.00
_cell.angle_beta   90.00
_cell.angle_gamma   90.00
#
_symmetry.space_group_name_H-M   'P 1'
#
loop_
_entity.id
_entity.type
_entity.pdbx_description
1 polymer ?
#
loop_
_entity_poly.entity_id
_entity_poly.type
_entity_poly.pdbx_seq_one_letter_code
_entity_poly.pdbx_strand_id
1 'polypeptide(L)'
;MYFKTLFANNCKTYKLLAFSVIAVATINTFEKFGNSNMVLISLVAIIIGLCYRKMLSLNVMRREKIIVGFYSVFLSLAIIAGHEVHYSEMRSGISENFIDLDISSILTGFSLAILTFPVLVNIVELIKKHRINELDHNVINVKPLFIVSWIIIFISWLPYLLTFYPAGVVGDGAVTLEYSLQDGIPSNNHWVILYILLLRLFIYVGRLISQDINVALFLYAITESVVYSAVCAVTVATIRKKGAPRLIAYVSLCIYALSGFFASYSMTLWKDGIFSAAVVLLVLLFWDYPKDKLVSIGYCIRFAAISLFICFWRNNGTYVLILCIIGIAILLGKKAKRLIVTGIIVACMALIIQGPIYNMLGIGKDSLIESFSVPLQQIAAVVSEGGALSDEQAEIIYSVMPRETWMKNYCPTLSDDIKNAVDAVYLKNHLGDFLKVWAQLLMPHFSTYVKAYLMQMLGFWQPGVFQGNYWDYWLGIQDLYNRGYQATDLIQSITGISIEGLLLDRMQFIPSGTMVWLLLFSGVVVACQDSYRRKRMFVMLPLIASWGIIMIAAPIAYAYRYIVMIPMAFPVIFLLPFIDETKQQVIYERDIQGNCLRTINTKILCATFVITFFCLCVNVGAKTHVIERYRGGEFVINLAGDEYNASDYVKSGLSGNEGMFSWTDGDCVAFEIPANNKYKNLKVDLSVLGTFDGKKSYVIKQNENVVSEGSINGSGEIIFYAKVNDKKLKFDLYLPDAEVISEVQPDNADTRKVSFQLVKMTISE
;
A
#
# COMPACT_ATOMS: atom_id res chain seq x y z
N MET A 1 39.89 -19.18 27.61
CA MET A 1 39.87 -20.63 27.91
C MET A 1 39.03 -20.95 29.16
N TYR A 2 39.03 -20.10 30.20
CA TYR A 2 38.15 -20.23 31.38
C TYR A 2 36.63 -20.10 31.11
N PHE A 3 36.22 -19.42 30.04
CA PHE A 3 34.82 -19.38 29.59
C PHE A 3 34.36 -20.64 28.84
N LYS A 4 35.26 -21.54 28.41
CA LYS A 4 34.86 -22.79 27.73
C LYS A 4 34.52 -23.91 28.73
N THR A 5 35.11 -23.88 29.92
CA THR A 5 34.93 -24.92 30.95
C THR A 5 33.68 -24.70 31.80
N LEU A 6 33.24 -23.46 32.00
CA LEU A 6 31.96 -23.12 32.66
C LEU A 6 30.72 -23.47 31.80
N PHE A 7 30.88 -23.62 30.49
CA PHE A 7 29.80 -24.02 29.57
C PHE A 7 29.54 -25.53 29.53
N ALA A 8 30.45 -26.37 30.04
CA ALA A 8 30.33 -27.82 29.95
C ALA A 8 29.40 -28.42 31.03
N ASN A 9 29.34 -27.85 32.25
CA ASN A 9 28.67 -28.48 33.40
C ASN A 9 27.27 -27.93 33.76
N ASN A 10 26.87 -26.74 33.28
CA ASN A 10 25.53 -26.16 33.56
C ASN A 10 24.49 -26.37 32.46
N CYS A 11 24.73 -27.29 31.52
CA CYS A 11 24.01 -27.38 30.26
C CYS A 11 22.51 -27.73 30.39
N LYS A 12 22.05 -28.35 31.49
CA LYS A 12 20.64 -28.73 31.68
C LYS A 12 19.76 -27.55 32.10
N THR A 13 20.20 -26.74 33.08
CA THR A 13 19.42 -25.62 33.63
C THR A 13 19.18 -24.51 32.60
N TYR A 14 20.21 -24.16 31.82
CA TYR A 14 20.06 -23.17 30.74
C TYR A 14 19.19 -23.67 29.58
N LYS A 15 19.21 -24.97 29.28
CA LYS A 15 18.30 -25.56 28.27
C LYS A 15 16.86 -25.57 28.77
N LEU A 16 16.64 -25.83 30.06
CA LEU A 16 15.33 -25.76 30.69
C LEU A 16 14.77 -24.33 30.68
N LEU A 17 15.61 -23.35 31.04
CA LEU A 17 15.27 -21.92 31.02
C LEU A 17 14.99 -21.42 29.59
N ALA A 18 15.78 -21.84 28.61
CA ALA A 18 15.53 -21.48 27.20
C ALA A 18 14.23 -22.10 26.69
N PHE A 19 13.94 -23.35 27.07
CA PHE A 19 12.70 -24.01 26.69
C PHE A 19 11.47 -23.38 27.37
N SER A 20 11.58 -22.97 28.63
CA SER A 20 10.49 -22.25 29.31
C SER A 20 10.24 -20.87 28.69
N VAL A 21 11.28 -20.13 28.31
CA VAL A 21 11.14 -18.85 27.59
C VAL A 21 10.46 -19.05 26.23
N ILE A 22 10.82 -20.08 25.46
CA ILE A 22 10.18 -20.39 24.16
C ILE A 22 8.72 -20.79 24.37
N ALA A 23 8.43 -21.61 25.38
CA ALA A 23 7.06 -22.03 25.69
C ALA A 23 6.17 -20.84 26.07
N VAL A 24 6.63 -19.97 26.98
CA VAL A 24 5.91 -18.76 27.38
C VAL A 24 5.71 -17.81 26.19
N ALA A 25 6.75 -17.60 25.37
CA ALA A 25 6.64 -16.76 24.18
C ALA A 25 5.64 -17.31 23.16
N THR A 26 5.59 -18.63 22.98
CA THR A 26 4.63 -19.29 22.07
C THR A 26 3.21 -19.16 22.60
N ILE A 27 2.98 -19.42 23.89
CA ILE A 27 1.66 -19.28 24.51
C ILE A 27 1.16 -17.84 24.38
N ASN A 28 1.95 -16.85 24.80
CA ASN A 28 1.58 -15.44 24.74
C ASN A 28 1.22 -14.99 23.30
N THR A 29 2.03 -15.41 22.32
CA THR A 29 1.76 -15.08 20.91
C THR A 29 0.47 -15.74 20.41
N PHE A 30 0.26 -17.02 20.70
CA PHE A 30 -0.91 -17.76 20.21
C PHE A 30 -2.22 -17.32 20.88
N GLU A 31 -2.19 -16.99 22.18
CA GLU A 31 -3.31 -16.39 22.89
C GLU A 31 -3.73 -15.06 22.25
N LYS A 32 -2.76 -14.19 21.91
CA LYS A 32 -3.02 -12.90 21.25
C LYS A 32 -3.70 -13.06 19.88
N PHE A 33 -3.36 -14.11 19.13
CA PHE A 33 -4.03 -14.45 17.86
C PHE A 33 -5.31 -15.29 18.04
N GLY A 34 -5.83 -15.46 19.26
CA GLY A 34 -7.06 -16.19 19.55
C GLY A 34 -6.97 -17.70 19.27
N ASN A 35 -5.76 -18.28 19.24
CA ASN A 35 -5.55 -19.69 18.93
C ASN A 35 -5.14 -20.49 20.16
N SER A 36 -6.08 -21.27 20.71
CA SER A 36 -5.89 -22.09 21.91
C SER A 36 -5.45 -23.54 21.62
N ASN A 37 -5.09 -23.87 20.38
CA ASN A 37 -4.72 -25.23 20.02
C ASN A 37 -3.35 -25.63 20.60
N MET A 38 -3.38 -26.32 21.74
CA MET A 38 -2.20 -26.76 22.49
C MET A 38 -1.27 -27.68 21.69
N VAL A 39 -1.80 -28.46 20.75
CA VAL A 39 -0.98 -29.32 19.87
C VAL A 39 -0.17 -28.47 18.91
N LEU A 40 -0.80 -27.46 18.29
CA LEU A 40 -0.13 -26.54 17.37
C LEU A 40 0.92 -25.69 18.10
N ILE A 41 0.60 -25.16 19.28
CA ILE A 41 1.53 -24.44 20.16
C ILE A 41 2.76 -25.30 20.47
N SER A 42 2.53 -26.55 20.87
CA SER A 42 3.62 -27.49 21.19
C SER A 42 4.50 -27.79 19.97
N LEU A 43 3.90 -28.00 18.78
CA LEU A 43 4.63 -28.22 17.54
C LEU A 43 5.49 -27.02 17.15
N VAL A 44 4.96 -25.80 17.24
CA VAL A 44 5.71 -24.57 16.96
C VAL A 44 6.86 -24.42 17.94
N ALA A 45 6.64 -24.59 19.24
CA ALA A 45 7.68 -24.53 20.26
C ALA A 45 8.82 -25.53 19.98
N ILE A 46 8.49 -26.76 19.57
CA ILE A 46 9.48 -27.78 19.18
C ILE A 46 10.29 -27.32 17.96
N ILE A 47 9.64 -26.84 16.90
CA ILE A 47 10.30 -26.36 15.69
C ILE A 47 11.24 -25.19 16.01
N ILE A 48 10.78 -24.22 16.80
CA ILE A 48 11.59 -23.08 17.24
C ILE A 48 12.77 -23.54 18.09
N GLY A 49 12.57 -24.51 18.98
CA GLY A 49 13.65 -25.16 19.75
C GLY A 49 14.72 -25.80 18.84
N LEU A 50 14.31 -26.47 17.76
CA LEU A 50 15.22 -27.02 16.75
C LEU A 50 15.98 -25.91 16.01
N CYS A 51 15.31 -24.80 15.66
CA CYS A 51 15.95 -23.63 15.06
C CYS A 51 17.01 -23.01 15.99
N TYR A 52 16.72 -22.88 17.28
CA TYR A 52 17.69 -22.40 18.28
C TYR A 52 18.88 -23.33 18.40
N ARG A 53 18.65 -24.65 18.47
CA ARG A 53 19.74 -25.64 18.52
C ARG A 53 20.66 -25.51 17.30
N LYS A 54 20.07 -25.38 16.11
CA LYS A 54 20.82 -25.16 14.86
C LYS A 54 21.58 -23.83 14.91
N MET A 55 20.94 -22.74 15.30
CA MET A 55 21.57 -21.42 15.42
C MET A 55 22.76 -21.43 16.37
N LEU A 56 22.64 -22.06 17.54
CA LEU A 56 23.71 -22.17 18.54
C LEU A 56 24.89 -23.02 18.04
N SER A 57 24.66 -23.93 17.09
CA SER A 57 25.73 -24.69 16.44
C SER A 57 26.47 -23.90 15.35
N LEU A 58 25.91 -22.77 14.89
CA LEU A 58 26.51 -21.92 13.87
C LEU A 58 27.46 -20.89 14.52
N ASN A 59 28.61 -20.65 13.88
CA ASN A 59 29.56 -19.63 14.30
C ASN A 59 29.17 -18.24 13.76
N VAL A 60 28.02 -17.72 14.21
CA VAL A 60 27.45 -16.44 13.77
C VAL A 60 28.10 -15.27 14.50
N MET A 61 28.53 -14.25 13.77
CA MET A 61 29.20 -13.08 14.36
C MET A 61 28.26 -12.28 15.25
N ARG A 62 28.79 -11.62 16.30
CA ARG A 62 27.99 -10.76 17.19
C ARG A 62 27.24 -9.66 16.43
N ARG A 63 27.91 -9.05 15.44
CA ARG A 63 27.32 -8.02 14.58
C ARG A 63 26.09 -8.52 13.83
N GLU A 64 26.14 -9.74 13.28
CA GLU A 64 25.03 -10.33 12.52
C GLU A 64 23.84 -10.61 13.44
N LYS A 65 24.10 -11.16 14.64
CA LYS A 65 23.05 -11.36 15.65
C LYS A 65 22.36 -10.05 16.04
N ILE A 66 23.11 -8.95 16.17
CA ILE A 66 22.55 -7.62 16.49
C ILE A 66 21.65 -7.13 15.34
N ILE A 67 22.14 -7.17 14.10
CA ILE A 67 21.37 -6.69 12.92
C ILE A 67 20.08 -7.51 12.75
N VAL A 68 20.18 -8.85 12.80
CA VAL A 68 19.02 -9.73 12.69
C VAL A 68 18.08 -9.58 13.89
N GLY A 69 18.62 -9.34 15.08
CA GLY A 69 17.85 -9.08 16.29
C GLY A 69 16.98 -7.83 16.17
N PHE A 70 17.56 -6.70 15.71
CA PHE A 70 16.80 -5.49 15.46
C PHE A 70 15.67 -5.73 14.45
N TYR A 71 15.98 -6.36 13.32
CA TYR A 71 14.96 -6.69 12.32
C TYR A 71 13.85 -7.58 12.90
N SER A 72 14.21 -8.59 13.68
CA SER A 72 13.25 -9.49 14.34
C SER A 72 12.30 -8.73 15.28
N VAL A 73 12.83 -7.81 16.08
CA VAL A 73 12.03 -6.97 17.00
C VAL A 73 11.09 -6.06 16.24
N PHE A 74 11.60 -5.27 15.28
CA PHE A 74 10.76 -4.32 14.55
C PHE A 74 9.70 -5.01 13.68
N LEU A 75 10.04 -6.12 13.01
CA LEU A 75 9.06 -6.92 12.26
C LEU A 75 7.97 -7.46 13.18
N SER A 76 8.35 -7.99 14.34
CA SER A 76 7.40 -8.57 15.29
C SER A 76 6.49 -7.52 15.89
N LEU A 77 7.03 -6.35 16.26
CA LEU A 77 6.24 -5.20 16.70
C LEU A 77 5.30 -4.73 15.60
N ALA A 78 5.73 -4.73 14.34
CA ALA A 78 4.85 -4.37 13.23
C ALA A 78 3.73 -5.40 13.00
N ILE A 79 4.02 -6.70 13.13
CA ILE A 79 2.98 -7.73 13.03
C ILE A 79 1.95 -7.58 14.15
N ILE A 80 2.40 -7.39 15.40
CA ILE A 80 1.48 -7.23 16.53
C ILE A 80 0.73 -5.91 16.45
N ALA A 81 1.41 -4.79 16.20
CA ALA A 81 0.75 -3.50 16.03
C ALA A 81 -0.30 -3.56 14.91
N GLY A 82 -0.01 -4.23 13.80
CA GLY A 82 -0.98 -4.45 12.73
C GLY A 82 -2.18 -5.30 13.13
N HIS A 83 -2.01 -6.25 14.05
CA HIS A 83 -3.12 -7.03 14.58
C HIS A 83 -4.06 -6.20 15.46
N GLU A 84 -3.54 -5.17 16.13
CA GLU A 84 -4.34 -4.25 16.97
C GLU A 84 -5.02 -3.12 16.19
N VAL A 85 -4.94 -3.15 14.86
CA VAL A 85 -5.57 -2.14 14.01
C VAL A 85 -7.01 -2.50 13.79
N HIS A 86 -7.89 -1.56 14.15
CA HIS A 86 -9.29 -1.54 13.77
C HIS A 86 -9.42 -0.63 12.55
N TYR A 87 -9.97 -1.18 11.48
CA TYR A 87 -10.15 -0.47 10.23
C TYR A 87 -11.54 -0.81 9.67
N SER A 88 -12.32 0.22 9.37
CA SER A 88 -13.64 0.13 8.74
C SER A 88 -13.52 0.55 7.27
N GLU A 89 -13.52 1.86 7.00
CA GLU A 89 -13.35 2.43 5.67
C GLU A 89 -12.33 3.58 5.66
N MET A 90 -11.92 4.01 4.47
CA MET A 90 -10.85 5.01 4.31
C MET A 90 -11.18 6.37 4.94
N ARG A 91 -12.45 6.77 4.95
CA ARG A 91 -12.92 8.07 5.48
C ARG A 91 -13.59 7.94 6.85
N SER A 92 -13.52 6.78 7.49
CA SER A 92 -14.08 6.58 8.82
C SER A 92 -13.31 7.37 9.89
N GLY A 93 -14.04 7.86 10.89
CA GLY A 93 -13.51 8.64 12.02
C GLY A 93 -12.76 7.79 13.05
N ILE A 94 -12.27 8.47 14.10
CA ILE A 94 -11.44 7.87 15.17
C ILE A 94 -12.10 6.72 15.95
N SER A 95 -13.43 6.65 16.01
CA SER A 95 -14.16 5.58 16.69
C SER A 95 -14.11 4.24 15.94
N GLU A 96 -13.89 4.28 14.63
CA GLU A 96 -13.87 3.09 13.77
C GLU A 96 -12.44 2.74 13.33
N ASN A 97 -11.66 3.76 12.99
CA ASN A 97 -10.27 3.62 12.57
C ASN A 97 -9.34 3.97 13.73
N PHE A 98 -8.85 2.97 14.44
CA PHE A 98 -7.92 3.20 15.54
C PHE A 98 -6.96 2.03 15.73
N ILE A 99 -5.94 2.23 16.54
CA ILE A 99 -4.99 1.19 16.92
C ILE A 99 -4.89 1.09 18.43
N ASP A 100 -5.22 -0.08 18.98
CA ASP A 100 -5.24 -0.30 20.43
C ASP A 100 -3.91 -0.84 20.95
N LEU A 101 -2.88 0.00 20.90
CA LEU A 101 -1.57 -0.35 21.45
C LEU A 101 -1.53 -0.18 22.96
N ASP A 102 -1.24 -1.29 23.64
CA ASP A 102 -1.00 -1.36 25.08
C ASP A 102 0.35 -2.03 25.41
N ILE A 103 0.65 -2.14 26.71
CA ILE A 103 1.87 -2.81 27.18
C ILE A 103 1.88 -4.30 26.78
N SER A 104 0.71 -4.97 26.78
CA SER A 104 0.59 -6.36 26.37
C SER A 104 1.03 -6.57 24.92
N SER A 105 0.66 -5.65 24.03
CA SER A 105 1.04 -5.65 22.62
C SER A 105 2.55 -5.54 22.44
N ILE A 106 3.20 -4.67 23.21
CA ILE A 106 4.67 -4.55 23.21
C ILE A 106 5.33 -5.85 23.70
N LEU A 107 4.85 -6.42 24.81
CA LEU A 107 5.38 -7.67 25.36
C LEU A 107 5.18 -8.86 24.42
N THR A 108 4.04 -8.92 23.74
CA THR A 108 3.74 -9.94 22.71
C THR A 108 4.64 -9.75 21.50
N GLY A 109 4.91 -8.51 21.08
CA GLY A 109 5.88 -8.20 20.02
C GLY A 109 7.29 -8.70 20.36
N PHE A 110 7.76 -8.50 21.59
CA PHE A 110 9.03 -9.07 22.05
C PHE A 110 9.00 -10.61 22.13
N SER A 111 7.87 -11.18 22.55
CA SER A 111 7.67 -12.64 22.58
C SER A 111 7.79 -13.23 21.18
N LEU A 112 7.08 -12.65 20.21
CA LEU A 112 7.17 -13.04 18.80
C LEU A 112 8.60 -12.86 18.26
N ALA A 113 9.30 -11.78 18.66
CA ALA A 113 10.67 -11.53 18.25
C ALA A 113 11.64 -12.62 18.74
N ILE A 114 11.43 -13.19 19.93
CA ILE A 114 12.17 -14.34 20.46
C ILE A 114 11.94 -15.57 19.56
N LEU A 115 10.71 -15.80 19.11
CA LEU A 115 10.37 -16.94 18.24
C LEU A 115 10.95 -16.78 16.83
N THR A 116 10.87 -15.59 16.24
CA THR A 116 11.31 -15.34 14.86
C THR A 116 12.82 -15.21 14.73
N PHE A 117 13.52 -14.74 15.76
CA PHE A 117 14.97 -14.51 15.73
C PHE A 117 15.81 -15.73 15.29
N PRO A 118 15.68 -16.93 15.89
CA PRO A 118 16.47 -18.09 15.46
C PRO A 118 16.16 -18.51 14.03
N VAL A 119 14.91 -18.36 13.58
CA VAL A 119 14.49 -18.67 12.20
C VAL A 119 15.22 -17.75 11.23
N LEU A 120 15.18 -16.44 11.49
CA LEU A 120 15.83 -15.43 10.66
C LEU A 120 17.35 -15.60 10.60
N VAL A 121 18.01 -15.90 11.73
CA VAL A 121 19.46 -16.18 11.74
C VAL A 121 19.79 -17.40 10.88
N ASN A 122 19.00 -18.48 10.99
CA ASN A 122 19.19 -19.66 10.17
C ASN A 122 18.98 -19.39 8.67
N ILE A 123 18.01 -18.54 8.31
CA ILE A 123 17.77 -18.11 6.93
C ILE A 123 18.95 -17.28 6.41
N VAL A 124 19.42 -16.28 7.18
CA VAL A 124 20.58 -15.45 6.80
C VAL A 124 21.81 -16.32 6.56
N GLU A 125 22.08 -17.28 7.46
CA GLU A 125 23.19 -18.22 7.32
C GLU A 125 23.01 -19.19 6.14
N LEU A 126 21.78 -19.61 5.85
CA LEU A 126 21.48 -20.40 4.67
C LEU A 126 21.78 -19.61 3.39
N ILE A 127 21.35 -18.36 3.30
CA ILE A 127 21.58 -17.48 2.14
C ILE A 127 23.08 -17.23 1.96
N LYS A 128 23.81 -16.96 3.06
CA LYS A 128 25.27 -16.78 3.03
C LYS A 128 26.00 -18.01 2.46
N LYS A 129 25.50 -19.23 2.71
CA LYS A 129 26.09 -20.47 2.19
C LYS A 129 25.81 -20.70 0.70
N HIS A 130 24.69 -20.22 0.18
CA HIS A 130 24.20 -20.55 -1.17
C HIS A 130 24.37 -19.39 -2.16
N ARG A 131 25.55 -18.78 -2.20
CA ARG A 131 25.83 -17.69 -3.14
C ARG A 131 25.98 -18.17 -4.58
N ILE A 132 25.67 -17.27 -5.50
CA ILE A 132 25.87 -17.40 -6.93
C ILE A 132 26.89 -16.37 -7.40
N ASN A 133 27.80 -16.77 -8.27
CA ASN A 133 28.77 -15.86 -8.85
C ASN A 133 28.11 -15.08 -10.00
N GLU A 134 28.50 -13.81 -10.16
CA GLU A 134 28.18 -13.06 -11.38
C GLU A 134 28.67 -13.84 -12.61
N LEU A 135 27.84 -13.90 -13.65
CA LEU A 135 28.25 -14.47 -14.93
C LEU A 135 29.15 -13.49 -15.67
N ASP A 136 30.11 -14.01 -16.43
CA ASP A 136 30.97 -13.18 -17.26
C ASP A 136 30.12 -12.42 -18.30
N HIS A 137 30.23 -11.08 -18.29
CA HIS A 137 29.46 -10.17 -19.13
C HIS A 137 29.67 -10.41 -20.63
N ASN A 138 30.80 -11.01 -21.01
CA ASN A 138 31.12 -11.28 -22.41
C ASN A 138 30.48 -12.57 -22.94
N VAL A 139 29.86 -13.39 -22.08
CA VAL A 139 29.42 -14.74 -22.45
C VAL A 139 27.92 -14.83 -22.75
N ILE A 140 27.09 -13.90 -22.25
CA ILE A 140 25.62 -14.02 -22.35
C ILE A 140 25.02 -12.81 -23.05
N ASN A 141 24.61 -13.01 -24.30
CA ASN A 141 23.79 -12.04 -25.02
C ASN A 141 22.35 -12.07 -24.45
N VAL A 142 22.01 -11.06 -23.65
CA VAL A 142 20.67 -10.91 -23.05
C VAL A 142 19.69 -10.10 -23.91
N LYS A 143 20.13 -9.56 -25.07
CA LYS A 143 19.24 -8.78 -25.95
C LYS A 143 18.02 -9.60 -26.43
N PRO A 144 18.16 -10.86 -26.88
CA PRO A 144 17.00 -11.66 -27.25
C PRO A 144 16.07 -11.89 -26.06
N LEU A 145 16.62 -12.15 -24.87
CA LEU A 145 15.83 -12.32 -23.66
C LEU A 145 15.04 -11.05 -23.32
N PHE A 146 15.65 -9.87 -23.45
CA PHE A 146 14.96 -8.60 -23.27
C PHE A 146 13.78 -8.46 -24.26
N ILE A 147 14.02 -8.62 -25.57
CA ILE A 147 12.99 -8.43 -26.61
C ILE A 147 11.85 -9.44 -26.40
N VAL A 148 12.17 -10.72 -26.20
CA VAL A 148 11.16 -11.76 -25.99
C VAL A 148 10.36 -11.51 -24.71
N SER A 149 11.03 -11.15 -23.61
CA SER A 149 10.35 -10.82 -22.35
C SER A 149 9.43 -9.62 -22.51
N TRP A 150 9.88 -8.58 -23.21
CA TRP A 150 9.10 -7.37 -23.46
C TRP A 150 7.83 -7.65 -24.25
N ILE A 151 7.95 -8.40 -25.35
CA ILE A 151 6.80 -8.81 -26.18
C ILE A 151 5.83 -9.65 -25.36
N ILE A 152 6.31 -10.65 -24.60
CA ILE A 152 5.46 -11.52 -23.79
C ILE A 152 4.70 -10.70 -22.73
N ILE A 153 5.39 -9.82 -22.01
CA ILE A 153 4.77 -9.00 -20.96
C ILE A 153 3.70 -8.09 -21.58
N PHE A 154 4.04 -7.34 -22.63
CA PHE A 154 3.10 -6.41 -23.26
C PHE A 154 1.88 -7.12 -23.85
N ILE A 155 2.07 -8.24 -24.56
CA ILE A 155 0.96 -9.04 -25.11
C ILE A 155 0.06 -9.55 -23.99
N SER A 156 0.63 -9.97 -22.86
CA SER A 156 -0.13 -10.48 -21.71
C SER A 156 -0.99 -9.38 -21.04
N TRP A 157 -0.66 -8.11 -21.25
CA TRP A 157 -1.43 -6.97 -20.73
C TRP A 157 -2.49 -6.45 -21.70
N LEU A 158 -2.49 -6.89 -22.98
CA LEU A 158 -3.53 -6.51 -23.95
C LEU A 158 -4.96 -6.85 -23.47
N PRO A 159 -5.24 -8.00 -22.82
CA PRO A 159 -6.58 -8.26 -22.28
C PRO A 159 -7.06 -7.18 -21.31
N TYR A 160 -6.17 -6.62 -20.47
CA TYR A 160 -6.50 -5.53 -19.57
C TYR A 160 -6.75 -4.23 -20.33
N LEU A 161 -5.85 -3.86 -21.24
CA LEU A 161 -6.00 -2.66 -22.08
C LEU A 161 -7.30 -2.64 -22.88
N LEU A 162 -7.76 -3.80 -23.37
CA LEU A 162 -8.99 -3.91 -24.16
C LEU A 162 -10.25 -4.00 -23.29
N THR A 163 -10.18 -4.63 -22.12
CA THR A 163 -11.33 -4.72 -21.20
C THR A 163 -11.61 -3.39 -20.49
N PHE A 164 -10.57 -2.66 -20.12
CA PHE A 164 -10.68 -1.37 -19.42
C PHE A 164 -10.35 -0.19 -20.35
N TYR A 165 -10.74 -0.30 -21.62
CA TYR A 165 -10.56 0.77 -22.60
C TYR A 165 -11.36 2.02 -22.17
N PRO A 166 -10.81 3.23 -22.36
CA PRO A 166 -9.52 3.54 -22.97
C PRO A 166 -8.33 3.54 -22.01
N ALA A 167 -8.56 3.67 -20.71
CA ALA A 167 -7.54 3.70 -19.67
C ALA A 167 -8.22 3.68 -18.29
N GLY A 168 -7.45 3.41 -17.23
CA GLY A 168 -7.91 3.74 -15.88
C GLY A 168 -7.83 5.25 -15.64
N VAL A 169 -8.96 5.96 -15.58
CA VAL A 169 -9.01 7.41 -15.34
C VAL A 169 -9.59 7.66 -13.96
N VAL A 170 -8.74 7.68 -12.93
CA VAL A 170 -9.22 7.60 -11.53
C VAL A 170 -8.41 8.52 -10.60
N GLY A 171 -9.08 9.15 -9.64
CA GLY A 171 -8.50 10.04 -8.63
C GLY A 171 -7.66 11.17 -9.25
N ASP A 172 -6.42 11.33 -8.78
CA ASP A 172 -5.42 12.26 -9.29
C ASP A 172 -5.30 12.25 -10.82
N GLY A 173 -5.51 11.09 -11.46
CA GLY A 173 -5.46 10.95 -12.92
C GLY A 173 -6.58 11.69 -13.64
N ALA A 174 -7.81 11.58 -13.11
CA ALA A 174 -8.97 12.31 -13.63
C ALA A 174 -8.77 13.81 -13.46
N VAL A 175 -8.29 14.27 -12.29
CA VAL A 175 -8.00 15.69 -12.08
C VAL A 175 -6.90 16.17 -13.02
N THR A 176 -5.82 15.40 -13.19
CA THR A 176 -4.73 15.78 -14.11
C THR A 176 -5.23 15.90 -15.56
N LEU A 177 -6.08 14.97 -16.01
CA LEU A 177 -6.69 15.02 -17.33
C LEU A 177 -7.45 16.34 -17.57
N GLU A 178 -8.19 16.81 -16.56
CA GLU A 178 -8.90 18.09 -16.61
C GLU A 178 -7.96 19.28 -16.79
N TYR A 179 -6.85 19.32 -16.04
CA TYR A 179 -5.82 20.35 -16.22
C TYR A 179 -5.12 20.26 -17.58
N SER A 180 -4.99 19.05 -18.13
CA SER A 180 -4.45 18.84 -19.47
C SER A 180 -5.37 19.38 -20.56
N LEU A 181 -6.69 19.47 -20.34
CA LEU A 181 -7.63 20.01 -21.31
C LEU A 181 -7.71 21.54 -21.33
N GLN A 182 -7.20 22.20 -20.29
CA GLN A 182 -7.19 23.67 -20.22
C GLN A 182 -6.15 24.27 -21.17
N ASP A 183 -6.50 25.40 -21.79
CA ASP A 183 -5.58 26.17 -22.64
C ASP A 183 -4.56 26.96 -21.80
N GLY A 184 -3.46 27.36 -22.44
CA GLY A 184 -2.42 28.20 -21.82
C GLY A 184 -1.45 27.45 -20.91
N ILE A 185 -0.70 28.18 -20.10
CA ILE A 185 0.30 27.62 -19.17
C ILE A 185 -0.46 26.97 -17.99
N PRO A 186 -0.13 25.72 -17.59
CA PRO A 186 -0.81 25.10 -16.46
C PRO A 186 -0.61 25.93 -15.18
N SER A 187 -1.69 26.14 -14.44
CA SER A 187 -1.73 27.08 -13.31
C SER A 187 -1.03 26.59 -12.05
N ASN A 188 -0.77 25.28 -11.91
CA ASN A 188 -0.13 24.69 -10.73
C ASN A 188 0.68 23.42 -11.09
N ASN A 189 1.78 23.18 -10.37
CA ASN A 189 2.60 21.98 -10.47
C ASN A 189 2.19 20.81 -9.55
N HIS A 190 1.06 20.89 -8.83
CA HIS A 190 0.57 19.80 -7.97
C HIS A 190 0.46 18.44 -8.69
N TRP A 191 -0.14 18.48 -9.88
CA TRP A 191 -0.31 17.32 -10.75
C TRP A 191 0.89 17.05 -11.67
N VAL A 192 1.99 17.78 -11.46
CA VAL A 192 3.25 17.70 -12.20
C VAL A 192 3.13 18.21 -13.64
N ILE A 193 3.81 19.31 -13.95
CA ILE A 193 3.75 19.97 -15.27
C ILE A 193 4.17 19.03 -16.40
N LEU A 194 5.26 18.26 -16.22
CA LEU A 194 5.72 17.34 -17.27
C LEU A 194 4.64 16.31 -17.63
N TYR A 195 3.89 15.83 -16.64
CA TYR A 195 2.81 14.86 -16.84
C TYR A 195 1.61 15.49 -17.56
N ILE A 196 1.19 16.69 -17.14
CA ILE A 196 0.14 17.47 -17.81
C ILE A 196 0.48 17.70 -19.29
N LEU A 197 1.71 18.11 -19.59
CA LEU A 197 2.17 18.39 -20.95
C LEU A 197 2.23 17.13 -21.81
N LEU A 198 2.60 15.99 -21.23
CA LEU A 198 2.60 14.72 -21.95
C LEU A 198 1.16 14.30 -22.31
N LEU A 199 0.21 14.39 -21.37
CA LEU A 199 -1.19 14.12 -21.67
C LEU A 199 -1.72 15.08 -22.75
N ARG A 200 -1.38 16.37 -22.70
CA ARG A 200 -1.69 17.34 -23.77
C ARG A 200 -1.17 16.91 -25.13
N LEU A 201 0.08 16.41 -25.19
CA LEU A 201 0.65 15.90 -26.43
C LEU A 201 -0.19 14.74 -26.99
N PHE A 202 -0.60 13.78 -26.15
CA PHE A 202 -1.42 12.66 -26.60
C PHE A 202 -2.85 13.07 -26.95
N ILE A 203 -3.44 14.03 -26.25
CA ILE A 203 -4.73 14.63 -26.62
C ILE A 203 -4.62 15.30 -27.99
N TYR A 204 -3.56 16.08 -28.23
CA TYR A 204 -3.32 16.70 -29.53
C TYR A 204 -3.15 15.66 -30.64
N VAL A 205 -2.29 14.66 -30.46
CA VAL A 205 -2.06 13.60 -31.44
C VAL A 205 -3.32 12.77 -31.68
N GLY A 206 -4.07 12.43 -30.62
CA GLY A 206 -5.31 11.68 -30.74
C GLY A 206 -6.37 12.43 -31.54
N ARG A 207 -6.48 13.75 -31.36
CA ARG A 207 -7.38 14.62 -32.15
C ARG A 207 -7.06 14.65 -33.64
N LEU A 208 -5.82 14.35 -34.03
CA LEU A 208 -5.45 14.19 -35.45
C LEU A 208 -5.99 12.89 -36.05
N ILE A 209 -6.31 11.89 -35.21
CA ILE A 209 -6.76 10.56 -35.62
C ILE A 209 -8.29 10.45 -35.51
N SER A 210 -8.87 10.93 -34.41
CA SER A 210 -10.29 10.87 -34.11
C SER A 210 -10.72 12.04 -33.25
N GLN A 211 -11.99 12.47 -33.38
CA GLN A 211 -12.59 13.44 -32.46
C GLN A 211 -12.90 12.81 -31.08
N ASP A 212 -12.89 11.48 -30.98
CA ASP A 212 -13.09 10.77 -29.72
C ASP A 212 -11.84 10.85 -28.84
N ILE A 213 -11.98 11.49 -27.68
CA ILE A 213 -10.91 11.62 -26.68
C ILE A 213 -10.46 10.27 -26.10
N ASN A 214 -11.32 9.25 -26.10
CA ASN A 214 -10.94 7.89 -25.69
C ASN A 214 -9.78 7.36 -26.53
N VAL A 215 -9.70 7.73 -27.81
CA VAL A 215 -8.56 7.37 -28.67
C VAL A 215 -7.26 8.00 -28.16
N ALA A 216 -7.29 9.26 -27.75
CA ALA A 216 -6.11 9.93 -27.18
C ALA A 216 -5.66 9.27 -25.87
N LEU A 217 -6.61 8.97 -24.98
CA LEU A 217 -6.34 8.32 -23.69
C LEU A 217 -5.77 6.91 -23.90
N PHE A 218 -6.30 6.16 -24.86
CA PHE A 218 -5.81 4.83 -25.18
C PHE A 218 -4.40 4.85 -25.80
N LEU A 219 -4.08 5.84 -26.64
CA LEU A 219 -2.72 6.02 -27.17
C LEU A 219 -1.71 6.32 -26.06
N TYR A 220 -2.12 7.13 -25.07
CA TYR A 220 -1.32 7.37 -23.87
C TYR A 220 -1.13 6.07 -23.08
N ALA A 221 -2.21 5.36 -22.76
CA ALA A 221 -2.16 4.11 -22.00
C ALA A 221 -1.33 3.01 -22.67
N ILE A 222 -1.43 2.86 -24.00
CA ILE A 222 -0.54 1.97 -24.77
C ILE A 222 0.92 2.40 -24.62
N THR A 223 1.21 3.69 -24.76
CA THR A 223 2.60 4.17 -24.66
C THR A 223 3.16 3.93 -23.26
N GLU A 224 2.37 4.20 -22.22
CA GLU A 224 2.71 3.90 -20.83
C GLU A 224 2.99 2.40 -20.65
N SER A 225 2.10 1.53 -21.14
CA SER A 225 2.26 0.08 -21.11
C SER A 225 3.52 -0.41 -21.82
N VAL A 226 3.84 0.17 -22.98
CA VAL A 226 5.05 -0.16 -23.76
C VAL A 226 6.32 0.21 -22.98
N VAL A 227 6.36 1.40 -22.37
CA VAL A 227 7.51 1.85 -21.56
C VAL A 227 7.63 1.03 -20.27
N TYR A 228 6.53 0.81 -19.56
CA TYR A 228 6.50 0.10 -18.28
C TYR A 228 6.93 -1.37 -18.45
N SER A 229 6.40 -2.06 -19.47
CA SER A 229 6.79 -3.43 -19.83
C SER A 229 8.27 -3.54 -20.25
N ALA A 230 8.83 -2.52 -20.91
CA ALA A 230 10.25 -2.51 -21.25
C ALA A 230 11.14 -2.48 -20.00
N VAL A 231 10.74 -1.74 -18.95
CA VAL A 231 11.48 -1.72 -17.68
C VAL A 231 11.36 -3.07 -16.94
N CYS A 232 10.19 -3.73 -16.97
CA CYS A 232 10.04 -5.10 -16.47
C CYS A 232 10.98 -6.06 -17.22
N ALA A 233 11.00 -6.00 -18.55
CA ALA A 233 11.83 -6.85 -19.40
C ALA A 233 13.33 -6.61 -19.21
N VAL A 234 13.79 -5.36 -19.06
CA VAL A 234 15.19 -5.06 -18.80
C VAL A 234 15.60 -5.51 -17.39
N THR A 235 14.68 -5.51 -16.42
CA THR A 235 14.89 -6.13 -15.11
C THR A 235 15.18 -7.62 -15.24
N VAL A 236 14.35 -8.37 -15.99
CA VAL A 236 14.55 -9.80 -16.28
C VAL A 236 15.90 -10.05 -16.99
N ALA A 237 16.23 -9.24 -17.99
CA ALA A 237 17.50 -9.35 -18.70
C ALA A 237 18.70 -9.04 -17.78
N THR A 238 18.57 -8.04 -16.90
CA THR A 238 19.64 -7.61 -15.99
C THR A 238 19.91 -8.65 -14.92
N ILE A 239 18.88 -9.22 -14.27
CA ILE A 239 19.11 -10.29 -13.28
C ILE A 239 19.81 -11.50 -13.92
N ARG A 240 19.45 -11.84 -15.17
CA ARG A 240 20.12 -12.90 -15.94
C ARG A 240 21.59 -12.56 -16.20
N LYS A 241 21.87 -11.33 -16.63
CA LYS A 241 23.23 -10.80 -16.84
C LYS A 241 24.05 -10.82 -15.54
N LYS A 242 23.41 -10.62 -14.39
CA LYS A 242 24.04 -10.60 -13.05
C LYS A 242 24.24 -11.99 -12.44
N GLY A 243 23.93 -13.06 -13.16
CA GLY A 243 24.24 -14.42 -12.71
C GLY A 243 23.04 -15.28 -12.34
N ALA A 244 21.81 -14.73 -12.39
CA ALA A 244 20.62 -15.49 -12.05
C ALA A 244 20.49 -16.76 -12.93
N PRO A 245 20.12 -17.89 -12.33
CA PRO A 245 19.64 -19.07 -13.05
C PRO A 245 18.49 -18.72 -14.00
N ARG A 246 18.38 -19.45 -15.13
CA ARG A 246 17.31 -19.26 -16.12
C ARG A 246 15.92 -19.32 -15.50
N LEU A 247 15.71 -20.25 -14.57
CA LEU A 247 14.43 -20.42 -13.89
C LEU A 247 14.02 -19.16 -13.11
N ILE A 248 14.94 -18.45 -12.45
CA ILE A 248 14.61 -17.18 -11.78
C ILE A 248 14.21 -16.10 -12.79
N ALA A 249 14.88 -16.05 -13.93
CA ALA A 249 14.51 -15.13 -15.01
C ALA A 249 13.11 -15.46 -15.57
N TYR A 250 12.79 -16.74 -15.78
CA TYR A 250 11.48 -17.17 -16.25
C TYR A 250 10.37 -16.93 -15.23
N VAL A 251 10.63 -17.20 -13.94
CA VAL A 251 9.66 -16.90 -12.88
C VAL A 251 9.45 -15.39 -12.77
N SER A 252 10.51 -14.57 -12.85
CA SER A 252 10.39 -13.10 -12.88
C SER A 252 9.59 -12.61 -14.08
N LEU A 253 9.79 -13.20 -15.27
CA LEU A 253 8.97 -12.93 -16.44
C LEU A 253 7.49 -13.27 -16.19
N CYS A 254 7.21 -14.45 -15.62
CA CYS A 254 5.85 -14.86 -15.30
C CYS A 254 5.19 -13.93 -14.27
N ILE A 255 5.95 -13.45 -13.27
CA ILE A 255 5.47 -12.48 -12.29
C ILE A 255 4.96 -11.22 -12.98
N TYR A 256 5.73 -10.65 -13.92
CA TYR A 256 5.30 -9.44 -14.62
C TYR A 256 4.20 -9.70 -15.65
N ALA A 257 4.30 -10.79 -16.40
CA ALA A 257 3.37 -11.09 -17.49
C ALA A 257 1.98 -11.51 -16.99
N LEU A 258 1.91 -12.30 -15.92
CA LEU A 258 0.65 -12.90 -15.45
C LEU A 258 -0.04 -12.11 -14.33
N SER A 259 0.63 -11.13 -13.72
CA SER A 259 0.06 -10.36 -12.63
C SER A 259 -0.69 -9.14 -13.17
N GLY A 260 -1.99 -9.08 -12.88
CA GLY A 260 -2.84 -7.94 -13.22
C GLY A 260 -2.44 -6.66 -12.48
N PHE A 261 -1.69 -6.78 -11.39
CA PHE A 261 -1.10 -5.66 -10.66
C PHE A 261 -0.22 -4.80 -11.57
N PHE A 262 0.71 -5.42 -12.31
CA PHE A 262 1.60 -4.66 -13.18
C PHE A 262 0.86 -4.15 -14.42
N ALA A 263 -0.14 -4.90 -14.89
CA ALA A 263 -0.99 -4.48 -16.00
C ALA A 263 -1.78 -3.21 -15.63
N SER A 264 -2.45 -3.18 -14.47
CA SER A 264 -3.24 -2.03 -14.04
C SER A 264 -2.39 -0.76 -13.91
N TYR A 265 -1.25 -0.83 -13.22
CA TYR A 265 -0.31 0.30 -13.10
C TYR A 265 0.33 0.75 -14.41
N SER A 266 0.21 -0.02 -15.48
CA SER A 266 0.73 0.31 -16.81
C SER A 266 -0.28 0.99 -17.74
N MET A 267 -1.52 1.15 -17.28
CA MET A 267 -2.61 1.71 -18.07
C MET A 267 -3.52 2.68 -17.31
N THR A 268 -3.33 2.85 -15.99
CA THR A 268 -3.98 3.90 -15.23
C THR A 268 -3.27 5.23 -15.43
N LEU A 269 -4.00 6.33 -15.56
CA LEU A 269 -3.49 7.71 -15.65
C LEU A 269 -2.92 8.18 -14.31
N TRP A 270 -1.94 7.46 -13.78
CA TRP A 270 -1.17 7.87 -12.62
C TRP A 270 0.29 8.06 -13.02
N LYS A 271 0.85 9.17 -12.59
CA LYS A 271 2.30 9.42 -12.66
C LYS A 271 3.13 8.34 -11.94
N ASP A 272 2.54 7.60 -11.01
CA ASP A 272 3.22 6.65 -10.11
C ASP A 272 3.82 5.41 -10.80
N GLY A 273 3.16 4.89 -11.84
CA GLY A 273 3.64 3.72 -12.59
C GLY A 273 4.98 4.04 -13.27
N ILE A 274 4.98 5.04 -14.16
CA ILE A 274 6.19 5.48 -14.85
C ILE A 274 7.26 6.04 -13.90
N PHE A 275 6.88 6.74 -12.82
CA PHE A 275 7.83 7.15 -11.78
C PHE A 275 8.55 5.93 -11.19
N SER A 276 7.80 4.90 -10.82
CA SER A 276 8.33 3.67 -10.25
C SER A 276 9.27 2.94 -11.22
N ALA A 277 8.91 2.90 -12.51
CA ALA A 277 9.76 2.36 -13.55
C ALA A 277 11.11 3.11 -13.66
N ALA A 278 11.10 4.43 -13.57
CA ALA A 278 12.32 5.23 -13.57
C ALA A 278 13.19 4.98 -12.33
N VAL A 279 12.59 4.82 -11.13
CA VAL A 279 13.32 4.44 -9.92
C VAL A 279 13.95 3.05 -10.07
N VAL A 280 13.26 2.08 -10.68
CA VAL A 280 13.82 0.77 -10.97
C VAL A 280 14.97 0.85 -11.99
N LEU A 281 14.85 1.68 -13.03
CA LEU A 281 15.98 1.94 -13.93
C LEU A 281 17.19 2.52 -13.19
N LEU A 282 16.98 3.38 -12.20
CA LEU A 282 18.04 3.89 -11.34
C LEU A 282 18.68 2.78 -10.49
N VAL A 283 17.89 1.86 -9.94
CA VAL A 283 18.36 0.65 -9.24
C VAL A 283 19.25 -0.19 -10.16
N LEU A 284 18.80 -0.46 -11.40
CA LEU A 284 19.57 -1.24 -12.36
C LEU A 284 20.87 -0.53 -12.78
N LEU A 285 20.83 0.80 -12.94
CA LEU A 285 22.03 1.60 -13.20
C LEU A 285 23.02 1.49 -12.04
N PHE A 286 22.55 1.60 -10.79
CA PHE A 286 23.37 1.45 -9.59
C PHE A 286 23.96 0.05 -9.46
N TRP A 287 23.25 -0.99 -9.92
CA TRP A 287 23.79 -2.34 -9.99
C TRP A 287 24.94 -2.47 -10.99
N ASP A 288 24.91 -1.72 -12.08
CA ASP A 288 25.98 -1.64 -13.07
C ASP A 288 27.11 -0.67 -12.68
N TYR A 289 27.12 -0.15 -11.45
CA TYR A 289 28.18 0.72 -10.96
C TYR A 289 29.57 0.06 -11.07
N PRO A 290 30.56 0.74 -11.68
CA PRO A 290 31.85 0.15 -11.99
C PRO A 290 32.66 -0.19 -10.72
N LYS A 291 33.23 -1.41 -10.69
CA LYS A 291 34.19 -1.83 -9.67
C LYS A 291 35.53 -1.14 -9.92
N ASP A 292 36.00 -0.36 -8.95
CA ASP A 292 37.37 0.18 -8.87
C ASP A 292 37.84 1.04 -10.05
N LYS A 293 36.91 1.58 -10.83
CA LYS A 293 37.18 2.56 -11.89
C LYS A 293 36.48 3.88 -11.58
N LEU A 294 37.08 4.97 -12.03
CA LEU A 294 36.39 6.26 -12.04
C LEU A 294 35.11 6.15 -12.86
N VAL A 295 34.03 6.75 -12.34
CA VAL A 295 32.75 6.81 -13.05
C VAL A 295 32.96 7.54 -14.38
N SER A 296 32.61 6.86 -15.47
CA SER A 296 32.69 7.41 -16.84
C SER A 296 31.65 8.52 -17.04
N ILE A 297 31.93 9.45 -17.95
CA ILE A 297 30.97 10.52 -18.32
C ILE A 297 29.66 9.92 -18.83
N GLY A 298 29.70 8.86 -19.65
CA GLY A 298 28.49 8.17 -20.12
C GLY A 298 27.66 7.51 -19.03
N TYR A 299 28.25 7.14 -17.88
CA TYR A 299 27.50 6.71 -16.71
C TYR A 299 26.84 7.92 -16.00
N CYS A 300 27.57 9.03 -15.84
CA CYS A 300 27.02 10.26 -15.30
C CYS A 300 25.86 10.81 -16.15
N ILE A 301 25.94 10.75 -17.49
CA ILE A 301 24.87 11.18 -18.39
C ILE A 301 23.62 10.33 -18.18
N ARG A 302 23.75 9.00 -18.12
CA ARG A 302 22.62 8.11 -17.84
C ARG A 302 22.02 8.36 -16.46
N PHE A 303 22.86 8.54 -15.44
CA PHE A 303 22.42 8.90 -14.11
C PHE A 303 21.68 10.24 -14.09
N ALA A 304 22.22 11.26 -14.77
CA ALA A 304 21.62 12.58 -14.87
C ALA A 304 20.27 12.51 -15.58
N ALA A 305 20.17 11.82 -16.71
CA ALA A 305 18.92 11.69 -17.47
C ALA A 305 17.82 10.99 -16.65
N ILE A 306 18.13 9.86 -15.99
CA ILE A 306 17.16 9.14 -15.15
C ILE A 306 16.77 10.00 -13.94
N SER A 307 17.74 10.61 -13.27
CA SER A 307 17.48 11.45 -12.08
C SER A 307 16.66 12.69 -12.43
N LEU A 308 16.94 13.30 -13.59
CA LEU A 308 16.17 14.43 -14.10
C LEU A 308 14.73 14.04 -14.36
N PHE A 309 14.53 12.90 -15.04
CA PHE A 309 13.19 12.36 -15.25
C PHE A 309 12.45 12.13 -13.93
N ILE A 310 13.09 11.48 -12.94
CA ILE A 310 12.52 11.26 -11.60
C ILE A 310 12.11 12.59 -10.94
N CYS A 311 12.98 13.61 -10.98
CA CYS A 311 12.71 14.93 -10.41
C CYS A 311 11.51 15.64 -11.06
N PHE A 312 11.38 15.55 -12.38
CA PHE A 312 10.33 16.28 -13.12
C PHE A 312 9.04 15.50 -13.29
N TRP A 313 9.06 14.17 -13.13
CA TRP A 313 7.87 13.32 -13.27
C TRP A 313 7.05 13.23 -11.99
N ARG A 314 7.68 13.47 -10.82
CA ARG A 314 6.98 13.55 -9.54
C ARG A 314 7.65 14.58 -8.63
N ASN A 315 6.86 15.43 -7.96
CA ASN A 315 7.38 16.45 -7.03
C ASN A 315 8.26 15.82 -5.92
N ASN A 316 7.91 14.61 -5.46
CA ASN A 316 8.70 13.85 -4.48
C ASN A 316 10.04 13.36 -5.03
N GLY A 317 10.21 13.28 -6.35
CA GLY A 317 11.40 12.73 -7.00
C GLY A 317 12.68 13.51 -6.70
N THR A 318 12.59 14.84 -6.53
CA THR A 318 13.73 15.66 -6.13
C THR A 318 14.25 15.28 -4.73
N TYR A 319 13.34 15.02 -3.79
CA TYR A 319 13.73 14.57 -2.44
C TYR A 319 14.28 13.14 -2.44
N VAL A 320 13.75 12.25 -3.29
CA VAL A 320 14.34 10.92 -3.51
C VAL A 320 15.79 11.04 -4.01
N LEU A 321 16.05 11.94 -4.96
CA LEU A 321 17.42 12.18 -5.44
C LEU A 321 18.33 12.74 -4.32
N ILE A 322 17.85 13.68 -3.51
CA ILE A 322 18.62 14.22 -2.38
C ILE A 322 19.00 13.11 -1.39
N LEU A 323 18.06 12.26 -0.99
CA LEU A 323 18.37 11.11 -0.14
C LEU A 323 19.34 10.12 -0.81
N CYS A 324 19.22 9.92 -2.12
CA CYS A 324 20.20 9.13 -2.88
C CYS A 324 21.59 9.76 -2.85
N ILE A 325 21.74 11.08 -2.99
CA ILE A 325 23.03 11.77 -2.92
C ILE A 325 23.68 11.56 -1.55
N ILE A 326 22.90 11.70 -0.47
CA ILE A 326 23.36 11.46 0.91
C ILE A 326 23.80 10.00 1.07
N GLY A 327 22.98 9.04 0.61
CA GLY A 327 23.32 7.62 0.66
C GLY A 327 24.55 7.26 -0.17
N ILE A 328 24.74 7.87 -1.34
CA ILE A 328 25.95 7.72 -2.16
C ILE A 328 27.17 8.20 -1.39
N ALA A 329 27.09 9.37 -0.74
CA ALA A 329 28.18 9.92 0.06
C ALA A 329 28.54 9.00 1.23
N ILE A 330 27.54 8.42 1.92
CA ILE A 330 27.76 7.50 3.05
C ILE A 330 28.34 6.15 2.60
N LEU A 331 27.78 5.55 1.53
CA LEU A 331 28.12 4.19 1.11
C LEU A 331 29.40 4.13 0.28
N LEU A 332 29.61 5.10 -0.62
CA LEU A 332 30.71 5.10 -1.58
C LEU A 332 31.77 6.19 -1.30
N GLY A 333 31.40 7.27 -0.61
CA GLY A 333 32.30 8.35 -0.21
C GLY A 333 33.00 9.01 -1.40
N LYS A 334 34.28 9.38 -1.22
CA LYS A 334 35.10 10.08 -2.23
C LYS A 334 35.17 9.34 -3.58
N LYS A 335 35.01 8.01 -3.60
CA LYS A 335 35.03 7.20 -4.84
C LYS A 335 33.91 7.58 -5.82
N ALA A 336 32.80 8.11 -5.32
CA ALA A 336 31.63 8.52 -6.09
C ALA A 336 31.52 10.04 -6.28
N LYS A 337 32.60 10.82 -6.08
CA LYS A 337 32.57 12.29 -6.17
C LYS A 337 31.89 12.80 -7.45
N ARG A 338 32.21 12.22 -8.61
CA ARG A 338 31.57 12.59 -9.89
C ARG A 338 30.06 12.39 -9.85
N LEU A 339 29.60 11.26 -9.33
CA LEU A 339 28.18 10.93 -9.23
C LEU A 339 27.45 11.86 -8.26
N ILE A 340 28.06 12.19 -7.12
CA ILE A 340 27.54 13.16 -6.13
C ILE A 340 27.41 14.53 -6.78
N VAL A 341 28.45 15.03 -7.45
CA VAL A 341 28.43 16.33 -8.13
C VAL A 341 27.36 16.34 -9.21
N THR A 342 27.25 15.29 -10.04
CA THR A 342 26.18 15.17 -11.03
C THR A 342 24.80 15.23 -10.38
N GLY A 343 24.59 14.52 -9.27
CA GLY A 343 23.32 14.52 -8.54
C GLY A 343 22.99 15.91 -7.99
N ILE A 344 23.95 16.60 -7.40
CA ILE A 344 23.79 17.98 -6.90
C ILE A 344 23.40 18.92 -8.04
N ILE A 345 24.07 18.83 -9.19
CA ILE A 345 23.74 19.65 -10.37
C ILE A 345 22.29 19.40 -10.81
N VAL A 346 21.88 18.13 -10.90
CA VAL A 346 20.50 17.78 -11.27
C VAL A 346 19.48 18.28 -10.24
N ALA A 347 19.75 18.10 -8.95
CA ALA A 347 18.87 18.58 -7.88
C ALA A 347 18.75 20.11 -7.89
N CYS A 348 19.86 20.83 -8.03
CA CYS A 348 19.85 22.29 -8.17
C CYS A 348 19.06 22.72 -9.40
N MET A 349 19.26 22.06 -10.54
CA MET A 349 18.53 22.36 -11.77
C MET A 349 17.01 22.13 -11.59
N ALA A 350 16.61 21.02 -10.98
CA ALA A 350 15.21 20.74 -10.68
C ALA A 350 14.60 21.80 -9.76
N LEU A 351 15.27 22.15 -8.67
CA LEU A 351 14.80 23.17 -7.71
C LEU A 351 14.74 24.59 -8.31
N ILE A 352 15.68 24.96 -9.18
CA ILE A 352 15.68 26.24 -9.88
C ILE A 352 14.50 26.31 -10.87
N ILE A 353 14.24 25.22 -11.60
CA ILE A 353 13.14 25.18 -12.56
C ILE A 353 11.79 25.16 -11.85
N GLN A 354 11.58 24.23 -10.91
CA GLN A 354 10.32 24.06 -10.18
C GLN A 354 10.03 25.21 -9.20
N GLY A 355 11.06 25.96 -8.79
CA GLY A 355 10.93 27.13 -7.95
C GLY A 355 10.91 28.43 -8.76
N PRO A 356 12.03 29.16 -8.86
CA PRO A 356 12.11 30.45 -9.55
C PRO A 356 11.48 30.50 -10.94
N ILE A 357 11.79 29.56 -11.84
CA ILE A 357 11.32 29.61 -13.23
C ILE A 357 9.81 29.39 -13.30
N TYR A 358 9.26 28.40 -12.59
CA TYR A 358 7.82 28.19 -12.53
C TYR A 358 7.09 29.41 -11.96
N ASN A 359 7.61 30.05 -10.90
CA ASN A 359 7.02 31.29 -10.38
C ASN A 359 7.04 32.42 -11.43
N MET A 360 8.13 32.57 -12.19
CA MET A 360 8.21 33.58 -13.26
C MET A 360 7.20 33.32 -14.38
N LEU A 361 6.84 32.06 -14.63
CA LEU A 361 5.81 31.66 -15.58
C LEU A 361 4.39 31.73 -15.01
N GLY A 362 4.22 32.19 -13.76
CA GLY A 362 2.93 32.24 -13.08
C GLY A 362 2.38 30.88 -12.68
N ILE A 363 3.22 29.83 -12.68
CA ILE A 363 2.84 28.48 -12.24
C ILE A 363 2.87 28.47 -10.71
N GLY A 364 1.70 28.27 -10.11
CA GLY A 364 1.54 28.15 -8.66
C GLY A 364 2.34 27.00 -8.08
N LYS A 365 2.80 27.18 -6.84
CA LYS A 365 3.37 26.10 -6.03
C LYS A 365 2.27 25.31 -5.34
N ASP A 366 2.60 24.09 -4.96
CA ASP A 366 1.82 23.33 -3.99
C ASP A 366 1.56 24.16 -2.73
N SER A 367 0.35 24.05 -2.20
CA SER A 367 0.01 24.70 -0.93
C SER A 367 0.95 24.17 0.15
N LEU A 368 1.46 25.09 0.97
CA LEU A 368 2.38 24.77 2.07
C LEU A 368 1.80 23.65 2.96
N ILE A 369 0.48 23.64 3.15
CA ILE A 369 -0.30 22.63 3.86
C ILE A 369 0.00 21.18 3.41
N GLU A 370 0.24 20.94 2.12
CA GLU A 370 0.48 19.58 1.59
C GLU A 370 1.70 18.91 2.22
N SER A 371 2.67 19.70 2.69
CA SER A 371 3.88 19.19 3.35
C SER A 371 3.69 18.87 4.83
N PHE A 372 2.55 19.23 5.44
CA PHE A 372 2.32 19.13 6.89
C PHE A 372 1.21 18.14 7.27
N SER A 373 0.95 17.15 6.42
CA SER A 373 -0.03 16.09 6.70
C SER A 373 0.19 15.40 8.06
N VAL A 374 1.43 15.05 8.40
CA VAL A 374 1.73 14.35 9.68
C VAL A 374 1.52 15.26 10.91
N PRO A 375 2.09 16.49 10.96
CA PRO A 375 1.82 17.39 12.09
C PRO A 375 0.34 17.72 12.29
N LEU A 376 -0.40 17.97 11.20
CA LEU A 376 -1.83 18.23 11.25
C LEU A 376 -2.59 17.02 11.83
N GLN A 377 -2.31 15.82 11.34
CA GLN A 377 -2.96 14.60 11.83
C GLN A 377 -2.67 14.30 13.30
N GLN A 378 -1.43 14.54 13.76
CA GLN A 378 -1.07 14.32 15.16
C GLN A 378 -1.77 15.31 16.10
N ILE A 379 -1.84 16.59 15.74
CA ILE A 379 -2.58 17.58 16.54
C ILE A 379 -4.08 17.26 16.53
N ALA A 380 -4.64 16.92 15.36
CA ALA A 380 -6.04 16.54 15.24
C ALA A 380 -6.39 15.33 16.12
N ALA A 381 -5.51 14.34 16.19
CA ALA A 381 -5.66 13.20 17.09
C ALA A 381 -5.68 13.63 18.57
N VAL A 382 -4.74 14.49 19.00
CA VAL A 382 -4.69 15.00 20.38
C VAL A 382 -5.97 15.75 20.74
N VAL A 383 -6.44 16.64 19.85
CA VAL A 383 -7.67 17.41 20.07
C VAL A 383 -8.89 16.49 20.14
N SER A 384 -8.97 15.50 19.25
CA SER A 384 -10.09 14.56 19.15
C SER A 384 -10.17 13.58 20.34
N GLU A 385 -9.03 13.17 20.88
CA GLU A 385 -8.94 12.34 22.10
C GLU A 385 -9.12 13.17 23.40
N GLY A 386 -9.28 14.49 23.30
CA GLY A 386 -9.41 15.36 24.48
C GLY A 386 -8.11 15.53 25.27
N GLY A 387 -6.96 15.43 24.61
CA GLY A 387 -5.66 15.63 25.22
C GLY A 387 -5.49 17.03 25.83
N ALA A 388 -4.84 17.09 26.99
CA ALA A 388 -4.60 18.34 27.69
C ALA A 388 -3.74 19.34 26.87
N LEU A 389 -4.22 20.56 26.74
CA LEU A 389 -3.52 21.71 26.13
C LEU A 389 -3.44 22.83 27.16
N SER A 390 -2.33 23.58 27.20
CA SER A 390 -2.31 24.86 27.92
C SER A 390 -3.12 25.92 27.15
N ASP A 391 -3.51 27.00 27.83
CA ASP A 391 -4.25 28.10 27.20
C ASP A 391 -3.50 28.68 25.99
N GLU A 392 -2.17 28.87 26.10
CA GLU A 392 -1.31 29.34 24.99
C GLU A 392 -1.29 28.35 23.81
N GLN A 393 -1.25 27.05 24.08
CA GLN A 393 -1.25 26.02 23.04
C GLN A 393 -2.61 25.97 22.33
N ALA A 394 -3.69 26.05 23.11
CA ALA A 394 -5.05 26.06 22.60
C ALA A 394 -5.31 27.30 21.72
N GLU A 395 -4.85 28.48 22.14
CA GLU A 395 -4.99 29.72 21.36
C GLU A 395 -4.34 29.59 19.97
N ILE A 396 -3.11 29.06 19.89
CA ILE A 396 -2.41 28.88 18.62
C ILE A 396 -3.10 27.82 17.75
N ILE A 397 -3.47 26.66 18.32
CA ILE A 397 -4.11 25.56 17.56
C ILE A 397 -5.50 25.96 17.06
N TYR A 398 -6.28 26.65 17.88
CA TYR A 398 -7.65 27.03 17.52
C TYR A 398 -7.74 28.27 16.64
N SER A 399 -6.65 29.06 16.56
CA SER A 399 -6.50 30.09 15.53
C SER A 399 -6.21 29.51 14.14
N VAL A 400 -5.63 28.31 14.04
CA VAL A 400 -5.43 27.61 12.75
C VAL A 400 -6.75 27.07 12.20
N MET A 401 -7.55 26.45 13.06
CA MET A 401 -8.97 26.13 12.81
C MET A 401 -9.67 25.88 14.16
N PRO A 402 -10.98 26.17 14.29
CA PRO A 402 -11.73 25.93 15.52
C PRO A 402 -11.65 24.49 16.02
N ARG A 403 -11.82 24.29 17.33
CA ARG A 403 -11.73 22.97 17.98
C ARG A 403 -12.67 21.95 17.35
N GLU A 404 -13.91 22.35 17.11
CA GLU A 404 -14.96 21.51 16.52
C GLU A 404 -14.58 21.09 15.10
N THR A 405 -13.95 21.99 14.34
CA THR A 405 -13.46 21.73 12.98
C THR A 405 -12.31 20.71 12.97
N TRP A 406 -11.38 20.78 13.94
CA TRP A 406 -10.35 19.75 14.11
C TRP A 406 -10.97 18.37 14.32
N MET A 407 -11.95 18.28 15.22
CA MET A 407 -12.60 17.00 15.57
C MET A 407 -13.43 16.45 14.42
N LYS A 408 -14.25 17.29 13.77
CA LYS A 408 -15.15 16.90 12.67
C LYS A 408 -14.39 16.36 11.46
N ASN A 409 -13.23 16.95 11.15
CA ASN A 409 -12.45 16.57 9.97
C ASN A 409 -11.33 15.56 10.26
N TYR A 410 -11.16 15.12 11.51
CA TYR A 410 -10.13 14.14 11.85
C TYR A 410 -10.48 12.75 11.33
N CYS A 411 -9.79 12.34 10.27
CA CYS A 411 -9.78 10.99 9.75
C CYS A 411 -8.37 10.38 9.96
N PRO A 412 -8.21 9.35 10.81
CA PRO A 412 -6.90 8.75 11.11
C PRO A 412 -6.15 8.21 9.89
N THR A 413 -6.86 7.92 8.81
CA THR A 413 -6.34 7.27 7.60
C THR A 413 -6.23 8.20 6.37
N LEU A 414 -6.69 9.44 6.46
CA LEU A 414 -6.68 10.42 5.35
C LEU A 414 -6.57 11.85 5.86
N SER A 415 -5.56 12.60 5.42
CA SER A 415 -5.33 13.99 5.86
C SER A 415 -6.07 15.05 5.05
N ASP A 416 -6.65 14.70 3.90
CA ASP A 416 -7.25 15.66 2.96
C ASP A 416 -8.35 16.52 3.58
N ASP A 417 -9.23 15.93 4.40
CA ASP A 417 -10.35 16.66 5.01
C ASP A 417 -9.85 17.74 5.99
N ILE A 418 -8.81 17.43 6.77
CA ILE A 418 -8.14 18.41 7.65
C ILE A 418 -7.45 19.49 6.84
N LYS A 419 -6.68 19.09 5.82
CA LYS A 419 -5.92 20.05 4.98
C LYS A 419 -6.84 21.06 4.29
N ASN A 420 -8.02 20.62 3.85
CA ASN A 420 -9.01 21.49 3.21
C ASN A 420 -9.70 22.45 4.20
N ALA A 421 -9.72 22.11 5.50
CA ALA A 421 -10.33 22.93 6.54
C ALA A 421 -9.39 23.94 7.21
N VAL A 422 -8.07 23.79 7.04
CA VAL A 422 -7.04 24.68 7.61
C VAL A 422 -7.11 26.10 7.01
N ASP A 423 -6.98 27.14 7.84
CA ASP A 423 -6.63 28.48 7.35
C ASP A 423 -5.18 28.50 6.84
N ALA A 424 -5.04 28.33 5.52
CA ALA A 424 -3.75 28.29 4.84
C ALA A 424 -2.92 29.57 4.99
N VAL A 425 -3.58 30.72 5.07
CA VAL A 425 -2.91 32.03 5.14
C VAL A 425 -2.36 32.23 6.55
N TYR A 426 -3.19 31.96 7.57
CA TYR A 426 -2.78 32.03 8.96
C TYR A 426 -1.64 31.05 9.25
N LEU A 427 -1.80 29.78 8.89
CA LEU A 427 -0.77 28.75 9.12
C LEU A 427 0.56 29.12 8.44
N LYS A 428 0.51 29.66 7.21
CA LYS A 428 1.73 30.10 6.51
C LYS A 428 2.44 31.24 7.25
N ASN A 429 1.68 32.19 7.79
CA ASN A 429 2.23 33.33 8.51
C ASN A 429 2.74 32.96 9.91
N HIS A 430 2.22 31.90 10.53
CA HIS A 430 2.52 31.52 11.93
C HIS A 430 3.09 30.09 12.03
N LEU A 431 3.71 29.60 10.95
CA LEU A 431 4.21 28.23 10.85
C LEU A 431 5.20 27.86 11.96
N GLY A 432 6.05 28.81 12.37
CA GLY A 432 7.01 28.59 13.45
C GLY A 432 6.35 28.30 14.79
N ASP A 433 5.31 29.05 15.13
CA ASP A 433 4.56 28.88 16.37
C ASP A 433 3.75 27.57 16.35
N PHE A 434 3.12 27.26 15.22
CA PHE A 434 2.44 25.98 15.01
C PHE A 434 3.39 24.78 15.21
N LEU A 435 4.56 24.79 14.58
CA LEU A 435 5.54 23.71 14.71
C LEU A 435 6.13 23.60 16.13
N LYS A 436 6.28 24.74 16.81
CA LYS A 436 6.69 24.78 18.22
C LYS A 436 5.66 24.11 19.11
N VAL A 437 4.37 24.42 18.95
CA VAL A 437 3.28 23.77 19.69
C VAL A 437 3.21 22.28 19.35
N TRP A 438 3.26 21.92 18.08
CA TRP A 438 3.33 20.51 17.65
C TRP A 438 4.47 19.74 18.33
N ALA A 439 5.67 20.34 18.44
CA ALA A 439 6.80 19.71 19.11
C ALA A 439 6.62 19.61 20.63
N GLN A 440 5.99 20.62 21.27
CA GLN A 440 5.71 20.61 22.70
C GLN A 440 4.70 19.52 23.09
N LEU A 441 3.72 19.24 22.22
CA LEU A 441 2.69 18.23 22.45
C LEU A 441 3.18 16.79 22.27
N LEU A 442 4.32 16.58 21.60
CA LEU A 442 4.87 15.25 21.33
C LEU A 442 5.09 14.41 22.61
N MET A 443 5.74 14.96 23.64
CA MET A 443 6.08 14.18 24.83
C MET A 443 4.89 13.97 25.77
N PRO A 444 4.05 14.98 26.08
CA PRO A 444 2.83 14.79 26.87
C PRO A 444 1.84 13.81 26.23
N HIS A 445 1.78 13.77 24.89
CA HIS A 445 0.82 12.96 24.12
C HIS A 445 1.51 11.91 23.23
N PHE A 446 2.62 11.35 23.69
CA PHE A 446 3.48 10.47 22.89
C PHE A 446 2.73 9.26 22.31
N SER A 447 1.84 8.64 23.10
CA SER A 447 1.02 7.51 22.64
C SER A 447 0.13 7.92 21.47
N THR A 448 -0.65 8.99 21.61
CA THR A 448 -1.53 9.53 20.57
C THR A 448 -0.75 9.90 19.30
N TYR A 449 0.42 10.54 19.44
CA TYR A 449 1.28 10.87 18.31
C TYR A 449 1.75 9.64 17.53
N VAL A 450 2.12 8.57 18.24
CA VAL A 450 2.55 7.31 17.63
C VAL A 450 1.37 6.59 16.98
N LYS A 451 0.23 6.49 17.67
CA LYS A 451 -0.99 5.86 17.14
C LYS A 451 -1.47 6.57 15.87
N ALA A 452 -1.59 7.90 15.89
CA ALA A 452 -1.96 8.71 14.73
C ALA A 452 -1.00 8.51 13.56
N TYR A 453 0.31 8.50 13.80
CA TYR A 453 1.31 8.27 12.75
C TYR A 453 1.21 6.85 12.16
N LEU A 454 1.03 5.83 12.99
CA LEU A 454 0.89 4.44 12.53
C LEU A 454 -0.39 4.24 11.71
N MET A 455 -1.51 4.84 12.13
CA MET A 455 -2.76 4.83 11.36
C MET A 455 -2.63 5.57 10.03
N GLN A 456 -1.96 6.72 10.02
CA GLN A 456 -1.74 7.48 8.78
C GLN A 456 -0.80 6.79 7.80
N MET A 457 0.12 5.93 8.27
CA MET A 457 1.14 5.28 7.45
C MET A 457 0.86 3.79 7.18
N LEU A 458 -0.33 3.32 7.54
CA LEU A 458 -0.67 1.91 7.72
C LEU A 458 -0.22 0.98 6.58
N GLY A 459 -0.57 1.32 5.34
CA GLY A 459 -0.22 0.56 4.15
C GLY A 459 1.27 0.56 3.80
N PHE A 460 2.11 1.40 4.42
CA PHE A 460 3.54 1.51 4.14
C PHE A 460 4.44 0.81 5.16
N TRP A 461 3.89 0.32 6.27
CA TRP A 461 4.64 -0.40 7.29
C TRP A 461 4.00 -1.72 7.73
N GLN A 462 2.69 -1.90 7.64
CA GLN A 462 2.01 -3.08 8.20
C GLN A 462 2.11 -4.31 7.28
N PRO A 463 2.71 -5.42 7.72
CA PRO A 463 2.72 -6.67 6.94
C PRO A 463 1.31 -7.25 6.77
N GLY A 464 1.05 -7.83 5.61
CA GLY A 464 -0.12 -8.70 5.39
C GLY A 464 -1.45 -7.99 5.11
N VAL A 465 -1.44 -6.67 4.98
CA VAL A 465 -2.68 -5.90 4.89
C VAL A 465 -3.22 -5.80 3.47
N PHE A 466 -4.47 -6.24 3.32
CA PHE A 466 -5.33 -5.91 2.19
C PHE A 466 -6.52 -5.01 2.60
N GLN A 467 -6.50 -4.50 3.83
CA GLN A 467 -7.58 -3.72 4.43
C GLN A 467 -7.69 -2.35 3.76
N GLY A 468 -8.93 -1.95 3.48
CA GLY A 468 -9.28 -0.83 2.63
C GLY A 468 -9.63 -1.28 1.24
N ASN A 469 -10.81 -0.89 0.75
CA ASN A 469 -11.08 -0.86 -0.67
C ASN A 469 -9.96 -0.03 -1.32
N TYR A 470 -8.93 -0.72 -1.80
CA TYR A 470 -7.89 -0.15 -2.62
C TYR A 470 -8.59 0.37 -3.88
N TRP A 471 -9.03 1.63 -3.84
CA TRP A 471 -9.38 2.39 -5.04
C TRP A 471 -8.20 2.39 -6.03
N ASP A 472 -7.00 2.04 -5.56
CA ASP A 472 -5.78 1.81 -6.34
C ASP A 472 -5.83 0.59 -7.30
N TYR A 473 -6.74 -0.37 -7.10
CA TYR A 473 -6.98 -1.48 -8.06
C TYR A 473 -8.23 -1.27 -8.91
N TRP A 474 -9.03 -0.23 -8.62
CA TRP A 474 -10.18 0.06 -9.42
C TRP A 474 -9.73 0.63 -10.77
N LEU A 475 -10.01 -0.13 -11.83
CA LEU A 475 -9.86 0.33 -13.20
C LEU A 475 -11.23 0.72 -13.72
N GLY A 476 -11.44 2.02 -13.88
CA GLY A 476 -12.65 2.58 -14.47
C GLY A 476 -12.41 4.03 -14.86
N ILE A 477 -13.50 4.76 -15.10
CA ILE A 477 -13.44 6.17 -15.46
C ILE A 477 -14.23 7.01 -14.46
N GLN A 478 -13.56 7.96 -13.85
CA GLN A 478 -14.15 9.06 -13.09
C GLN A 478 -14.23 10.29 -14.00
N ASP A 479 -15.44 10.56 -14.49
CA ASP A 479 -15.74 11.75 -15.28
C ASP A 479 -16.22 12.88 -14.37
N LEU A 480 -15.26 13.63 -13.81
CA LEU A 480 -15.50 14.64 -12.78
C LEU A 480 -16.43 15.79 -13.24
N TYR A 481 -16.51 16.04 -14.56
CA TYR A 481 -17.26 17.16 -15.13
C TYR A 481 -18.30 16.71 -16.16
N ASN A 482 -18.65 15.42 -16.18
CA ASN A 482 -19.62 14.84 -17.10
C ASN A 482 -19.33 15.18 -18.58
N ARG A 483 -18.05 15.07 -18.98
CA ARG A 483 -17.58 15.29 -20.35
C ARG A 483 -17.93 14.15 -21.31
N GLY A 484 -18.53 13.08 -20.81
CA GLY A 484 -19.00 11.92 -21.58
C GLY A 484 -17.94 10.83 -21.73
N TYR A 485 -16.99 10.72 -20.80
CA TYR A 485 -16.01 9.63 -20.85
C TYR A 485 -16.68 8.30 -20.51
N GLN A 486 -16.52 7.29 -21.36
CA GLN A 486 -17.17 6.00 -21.18
C GLN A 486 -16.15 4.87 -21.21
N ALA A 487 -16.17 4.06 -20.15
CA ALA A 487 -15.45 2.80 -20.14
C ALA A 487 -16.18 1.83 -21.06
N THR A 488 -15.45 1.17 -21.96
CA THR A 488 -16.02 0.16 -22.85
C THR A 488 -15.19 -1.11 -22.75
N ASP A 489 -15.83 -2.21 -22.39
CA ASP A 489 -15.21 -3.53 -22.51
C ASP A 489 -15.20 -3.94 -23.99
N LEU A 490 -14.07 -3.71 -24.67
CA LEU A 490 -13.91 -4.06 -26.08
C LEU A 490 -13.90 -5.58 -26.29
N ILE A 491 -13.52 -6.37 -25.30
CA ILE A 491 -13.57 -7.83 -25.39
C ILE A 491 -15.02 -8.28 -25.36
N GLN A 492 -15.82 -7.76 -24.43
CA GLN A 492 -17.24 -8.04 -24.38
C GLN A 492 -17.96 -7.55 -25.65
N SER A 493 -17.63 -6.37 -26.18
CA SER A 493 -18.29 -5.85 -27.38
C SER A 493 -18.02 -6.70 -28.63
N ILE A 494 -16.83 -7.31 -28.72
CA ILE A 494 -16.45 -8.18 -29.85
C ILE A 494 -16.93 -9.62 -29.65
N THR A 495 -16.85 -10.15 -28.43
CA THR A 495 -17.04 -11.59 -28.14
C THR A 495 -18.38 -11.94 -27.48
N GLY A 496 -19.08 -10.94 -26.94
CA GLY A 496 -20.29 -11.11 -26.11
C GLY A 496 -20.02 -11.55 -24.67
N ILE A 497 -18.76 -11.79 -24.28
CA ILE A 497 -18.37 -12.28 -22.95
C ILE A 497 -17.41 -11.28 -22.31
N SER A 498 -17.77 -10.77 -21.13
CA SER A 498 -16.83 -9.97 -20.34
C SER A 498 -15.91 -10.87 -19.52
N ILE A 499 -14.63 -10.51 -19.48
CA ILE A 499 -13.62 -11.12 -18.62
C ILE A 499 -13.19 -10.18 -17.47
N GLU A 500 -13.87 -9.05 -17.30
CA GLU A 500 -13.53 -7.99 -16.32
C GLU A 500 -13.33 -8.54 -14.92
N GLY A 501 -14.30 -9.30 -14.39
CA GLY A 501 -14.22 -9.88 -13.04
C GLY A 501 -12.99 -10.77 -12.85
N LEU A 502 -12.66 -11.59 -13.85
CA LEU A 502 -11.45 -12.43 -13.82
C LEU A 502 -10.17 -11.58 -13.79
N LEU A 503 -10.14 -10.45 -14.50
CA LEU A 503 -8.98 -9.56 -14.53
C LEU A 503 -8.84 -8.76 -13.23
N LEU A 504 -9.94 -8.27 -12.67
CA LEU A 504 -9.96 -7.56 -11.37
C LEU A 504 -9.40 -8.45 -10.25
N ASP A 505 -9.81 -9.72 -10.19
CA ASP A 505 -9.31 -10.70 -9.21
C ASP A 505 -7.78 -10.92 -9.31
N ARG A 506 -7.18 -10.62 -10.46
CA ARG A 506 -5.73 -10.79 -10.72
C ARG A 506 -4.92 -9.52 -10.47
N MET A 507 -5.56 -8.41 -10.14
CA MET A 507 -4.86 -7.14 -9.85
C MET A 507 -4.23 -7.11 -8.47
N GLN A 508 -4.67 -7.97 -7.56
CA GLN A 508 -4.06 -8.10 -6.24
C GLN A 508 -2.65 -8.70 -6.34
N PHE A 509 -1.73 -8.10 -5.60
CA PHE A 509 -0.37 -8.62 -5.43
C PHE A 509 -0.03 -8.73 -3.95
N ILE A 510 1.23 -8.99 -3.65
CA ILE A 510 1.75 -9.05 -2.29
C ILE A 510 1.47 -7.70 -1.59
N PRO A 511 0.95 -7.68 -0.35
CA PRO A 511 0.70 -6.44 0.39
C PRO A 511 1.90 -5.50 0.44
N SER A 512 1.62 -4.19 0.38
CA SER A 512 2.62 -3.12 0.29
C SER A 512 3.60 -3.16 1.47
N GLY A 513 3.11 -3.27 2.71
CA GLY A 513 3.96 -3.40 3.88
C GLY A 513 4.79 -4.68 3.87
N THR A 514 4.25 -5.81 3.42
CA THR A 514 5.02 -7.07 3.27
C THR A 514 6.20 -6.87 2.31
N MET A 515 5.99 -6.17 1.19
CA MET A 515 7.05 -5.86 0.23
C MET A 515 8.15 -4.96 0.82
N VAL A 516 7.78 -4.00 1.67
CA VAL A 516 8.73 -3.18 2.43
C VAL A 516 9.56 -4.05 3.37
N TRP A 517 8.95 -4.96 4.13
CA TRP A 517 9.69 -5.86 5.01
C TRP A 517 10.62 -6.81 4.25
N LEU A 518 10.24 -7.28 3.06
CA LEU A 518 11.13 -8.07 2.20
C LEU A 518 12.32 -7.24 1.69
N LEU A 519 12.11 -5.97 1.33
CA LEU A 519 13.19 -5.03 1.01
C LEU A 519 14.14 -4.87 2.21
N LEU A 520 13.61 -4.58 3.40
CA LEU A 520 14.41 -4.41 4.61
C LEU A 520 15.17 -5.69 4.99
N PHE A 521 14.54 -6.86 4.86
CA PHE A 521 15.18 -8.15 5.10
C PHE A 521 16.34 -8.42 4.13
N SER A 522 16.16 -8.12 2.84
CA SER A 522 17.23 -8.20 1.85
C SER A 522 18.44 -7.34 2.27
N GLY A 523 18.16 -6.13 2.77
CA GLY A 523 19.16 -5.23 3.33
C GLY A 523 19.87 -5.79 4.57
N VAL A 524 19.13 -6.44 5.48
CA VAL A 524 19.67 -7.14 6.66
C VAL A 524 20.62 -8.26 6.25
N VAL A 525 20.21 -9.10 5.30
CA VAL A 525 21.06 -10.19 4.79
C VAL A 525 22.34 -9.62 4.17
N VAL A 526 22.23 -8.60 3.32
CA VAL A 526 23.38 -7.91 2.72
C VAL A 526 24.29 -7.28 3.78
N ALA A 527 23.74 -6.67 4.82
CA ALA A 527 24.50 -6.05 5.90
C ALA A 527 25.26 -7.10 6.74
N CYS A 528 24.71 -8.30 6.90
CA CYS A 528 25.35 -9.45 7.54
C CYS A 528 26.45 -10.12 6.69
N GLN A 529 26.64 -9.67 5.45
CA GLN A 529 27.69 -10.19 4.57
C GLN A 529 28.89 -9.24 4.56
N ASP A 530 30.11 -9.77 4.53
CA ASP A 530 31.31 -8.93 4.52
C ASP A 530 31.73 -8.48 3.12
N SER A 531 31.60 -9.36 2.13
CA SER A 531 31.97 -9.10 0.73
C SER A 531 30.99 -8.13 0.06
N TYR A 532 31.47 -7.03 -0.53
CA TYR A 532 30.72 -6.05 -1.35
C TYR A 532 29.43 -5.45 -0.76
N ARG A 533 29.22 -5.53 0.57
CA ARG A 533 27.98 -5.09 1.21
C ARG A 533 27.57 -3.65 0.90
N ARG A 534 28.53 -2.71 0.90
CA ARG A 534 28.24 -1.29 0.65
C ARG A 534 27.71 -1.05 -0.76
N LYS A 535 28.26 -1.78 -1.74
CA LYS A 535 27.79 -1.69 -3.13
C LYS A 535 26.41 -2.32 -3.29
N ARG A 536 26.15 -3.48 -2.67
CA ARG A 536 24.81 -4.09 -2.71
C ARG A 536 23.77 -3.21 -2.00
N MET A 537 24.09 -2.65 -0.84
CA MET A 537 23.23 -1.64 -0.18
C MET A 537 22.98 -0.42 -1.07
N PHE A 538 23.99 -0.01 -1.85
CA PHE A 538 23.86 1.09 -2.81
C PHE A 538 22.85 0.77 -3.92
N VAL A 539 22.74 -0.48 -4.39
CA VAL A 539 21.71 -0.90 -5.37
C VAL A 539 20.29 -0.66 -4.83
N MET A 540 20.06 -0.91 -3.54
CA MET A 540 18.74 -0.73 -2.91
C MET A 540 18.41 0.71 -2.55
N LEU A 541 19.39 1.62 -2.62
CA LEU A 541 19.26 2.99 -2.14
C LEU A 541 18.07 3.76 -2.76
N PRO A 542 17.79 3.69 -4.08
CA PRO A 542 16.64 4.39 -4.64
C PRO A 542 15.29 3.90 -4.08
N LEU A 543 15.17 2.61 -3.76
CA LEU A 543 13.96 2.04 -3.17
C LEU A 543 13.76 2.50 -1.73
N ILE A 544 14.84 2.45 -0.93
CA ILE A 544 14.82 2.90 0.47
C ILE A 544 14.58 4.42 0.54
N ALA A 545 15.20 5.20 -0.34
CA ALA A 545 14.98 6.63 -0.43
C ALA A 545 13.53 6.96 -0.81
N SER A 546 12.96 6.25 -1.79
CA SER A 546 11.56 6.46 -2.20
C SER A 546 10.59 6.14 -1.08
N TRP A 547 10.72 4.98 -0.43
CA TRP A 547 9.91 4.60 0.72
C TRP A 547 10.07 5.59 1.89
N GLY A 548 11.31 6.01 2.19
CA GLY A 548 11.59 6.98 3.25
C GLY A 548 10.91 8.33 3.04
N ILE A 549 10.83 8.84 1.80
CA ILE A 549 10.09 10.07 1.49
C ILE A 549 8.59 9.90 1.73
N ILE A 550 8.02 8.73 1.40
CA ILE A 550 6.60 8.45 1.65
C ILE A 550 6.31 8.44 3.16
N MET A 551 7.16 7.80 3.97
CA MET A 551 7.01 7.77 5.44
C MET A 551 7.06 9.15 6.11
N ILE A 552 7.55 10.19 5.42
CA ILE A 552 7.63 11.56 5.97
C ILE A 552 6.33 12.34 5.73
N ALA A 553 5.65 12.09 4.61
CA ALA A 553 4.62 13.02 4.12
C ALA A 553 3.42 12.36 3.41
N ALA A 554 3.20 11.04 3.56
CA ALA A 554 2.04 10.41 2.95
C ALA A 554 0.72 11.03 3.46
N PRO A 555 -0.18 11.45 2.56
CA PRO A 555 -1.47 12.03 2.96
C PRO A 555 -2.52 10.96 3.29
N ILE A 556 -2.26 9.70 2.95
CA ILE A 556 -3.24 8.61 2.94
C ILE A 556 -2.62 7.32 3.43
N ALA A 557 -3.34 6.56 4.26
CA ALA A 557 -2.89 5.32 4.87
C ALA A 557 -2.64 4.20 3.85
N TYR A 558 -3.48 4.10 2.83
CA TYR A 558 -3.43 3.02 1.85
C TYR A 558 -3.43 3.57 0.43
N ALA A 559 -2.21 3.72 -0.12
CA ALA A 559 -2.00 4.00 -1.54
C ALA A 559 -0.81 3.19 -2.04
N TYR A 560 -1.07 1.96 -2.52
CA TYR A 560 -0.03 1.07 -3.06
C TYR A 560 0.76 1.78 -4.16
N ARG A 561 0.08 2.62 -4.96
CA ARG A 561 0.67 3.38 -6.08
C ARG A 561 1.96 4.11 -5.68
N TYR A 562 2.06 4.60 -4.45
CA TYR A 562 3.24 5.34 -3.99
C TYR A 562 4.49 4.50 -3.77
N ILE A 563 4.38 3.17 -3.65
CA ILE A 563 5.53 2.28 -3.43
C ILE A 563 5.67 1.17 -4.48
N VAL A 564 5.01 1.28 -5.64
CA VAL A 564 5.05 0.30 -6.74
C VAL A 564 6.48 -0.02 -7.22
N MET A 565 7.43 0.88 -7.03
CA MET A 565 8.84 0.62 -7.34
C MET A 565 9.43 -0.57 -6.58
N ILE A 566 8.90 -0.90 -5.38
CA ILE A 566 9.36 -2.03 -4.56
C ILE A 566 8.92 -3.38 -5.17
N PRO A 567 7.64 -3.69 -5.42
CA PRO A 567 7.26 -4.92 -6.11
C PRO A 567 7.79 -5.00 -7.53
N MET A 568 7.90 -3.87 -8.24
CA MET A 568 8.54 -3.86 -9.55
C MET A 568 10.02 -4.26 -9.44
N ALA A 569 10.72 -3.89 -8.38
CA ALA A 569 12.09 -4.34 -8.10
C ALA A 569 12.18 -5.71 -7.41
N PHE A 570 11.08 -6.43 -7.18
CA PHE A 570 11.08 -7.67 -6.39
C PHE A 570 12.12 -8.72 -6.83
N PRO A 571 12.29 -9.02 -8.14
CA PRO A 571 13.35 -9.92 -8.58
C PRO A 571 14.76 -9.46 -8.20
N VAL A 572 15.00 -8.15 -8.21
CA VAL A 572 16.27 -7.54 -7.78
C VAL A 572 16.44 -7.71 -6.28
N ILE A 573 15.44 -7.31 -5.49
CA ILE A 573 15.43 -7.39 -4.02
C ILE A 573 15.70 -8.83 -3.57
N PHE A 574 15.05 -9.80 -4.21
CA PHE A 574 15.20 -11.21 -3.88
C PHE A 574 16.59 -11.75 -4.24
N LEU A 575 17.11 -11.40 -5.42
CA LEU A 575 18.37 -11.99 -5.93
C LEU A 575 19.62 -11.37 -5.29
N LEU A 576 19.56 -10.08 -4.94
CA LEU A 576 20.71 -9.30 -4.50
C LEU A 576 21.49 -9.93 -3.32
N PRO A 577 20.86 -10.51 -2.28
CA PRO A 577 21.55 -11.20 -1.20
C PRO A 577 22.36 -12.44 -1.62
N PHE A 578 22.02 -13.05 -2.75
CA PHE A 578 22.65 -14.29 -3.23
C PHE A 578 23.85 -14.03 -4.13
N ILE A 579 24.00 -12.82 -4.69
CA ILE A 579 25.08 -12.54 -5.64
C ILE A 579 26.42 -12.28 -4.93
N ASP A 580 27.42 -13.06 -5.33
CA ASP A 580 28.82 -12.82 -5.03
C ASP A 580 29.52 -12.14 -6.21
N GLU A 581 30.19 -11.03 -5.89
CA GLU A 581 30.89 -10.19 -6.85
C GLU A 581 32.40 -10.48 -6.91
N THR A 582 32.89 -11.44 -6.12
CA THR A 582 34.26 -11.95 -6.21
C THR A 582 34.46 -12.61 -7.57
N LYS A 583 35.21 -11.96 -8.47
CA LYS A 583 35.62 -12.57 -9.73
C LYS A 583 36.37 -13.86 -9.40
N GLN A 584 35.95 -14.99 -9.97
CA GLN A 584 36.85 -16.12 -10.16
C GLN A 584 37.92 -15.67 -11.17
N GLN A 585 39.00 -15.07 -10.67
CA GLN A 585 40.30 -15.40 -11.23
C GLN A 585 40.68 -16.75 -10.60
N VAL A 586 41.12 -17.67 -11.45
CA VAL A 586 41.73 -18.98 -11.12
C VAL A 586 40.74 -20.16 -10.91
N ILE A 587 40.62 -21.00 -11.95
CA ILE A 587 40.99 -22.44 -12.03
C ILE A 587 40.02 -23.15 -12.99
N TYR A 588 40.45 -23.33 -14.24
CA TYR A 588 39.81 -24.18 -15.25
C TYR A 588 40.14 -25.69 -15.04
N GLU A 589 40.62 -26.09 -13.85
CA GLU A 589 41.20 -27.43 -13.60
C GLU A 589 40.68 -28.19 -12.35
N ARG A 590 39.49 -27.90 -11.81
CA ARG A 590 38.84 -28.82 -10.82
C ARG A 590 37.34 -28.96 -11.05
N ASP A 591 36.98 -29.69 -12.11
CA ASP A 591 35.68 -29.63 -12.77
C ASP A 591 34.66 -30.74 -12.40
N ILE A 592 34.58 -31.18 -11.14
CA ILE A 592 33.49 -32.11 -10.73
C ILE A 592 32.78 -31.64 -9.45
N GLN A 593 33.52 -31.25 -8.40
CA GLN A 593 32.90 -30.76 -7.15
C GLN A 593 32.31 -29.34 -7.28
N GLY A 594 32.94 -28.46 -8.06
CA GLY A 594 32.45 -27.09 -8.30
C GLY A 594 31.12 -27.03 -9.07
N ASN A 595 30.95 -27.89 -10.07
CA ASN A 595 29.70 -28.00 -10.84
C ASN A 595 28.55 -28.58 -10.00
N CYS A 596 28.84 -29.54 -9.13
CA CYS A 596 27.83 -30.13 -8.24
C CYS A 596 27.30 -29.11 -7.22
N LEU A 597 28.20 -28.38 -6.52
CA LEU A 597 27.84 -27.32 -5.58
C LEU A 597 27.08 -26.15 -6.24
N ARG A 598 27.52 -25.74 -7.44
CA ARG A 598 26.83 -24.70 -8.23
C ARG A 598 25.41 -25.12 -8.61
N THR A 599 25.23 -26.38 -8.99
CA THR A 599 23.92 -26.96 -9.34
C THR A 599 22.99 -27.04 -8.12
N ILE A 600 23.53 -27.43 -6.96
CA ILE A 600 22.76 -27.50 -5.70
C ILE A 600 22.33 -26.10 -5.23
N ASN A 601 23.24 -25.12 -5.20
CA ASN A 601 22.92 -23.74 -4.84
C ASN A 601 21.86 -23.14 -5.78
N THR A 602 21.97 -23.44 -7.08
CA THR A 602 20.98 -23.02 -8.08
C THR A 602 19.60 -23.62 -7.82
N LYS A 603 19.51 -24.92 -7.54
CA LYS A 603 18.24 -25.60 -7.25
C LYS A 603 17.58 -25.07 -5.99
N ILE A 604 18.34 -24.89 -4.91
CA ILE A 604 17.84 -24.34 -3.64
C ILE A 604 17.35 -22.91 -3.83
N LEU A 605 18.10 -22.06 -4.53
CA LEU A 605 17.70 -20.69 -4.80
C LEU A 605 16.40 -20.64 -5.61
N CYS A 606 16.28 -21.45 -6.66
CA CYS A 606 15.08 -21.51 -7.47
C CYS A 606 13.88 -22.01 -6.66
N ALA A 607 14.06 -23.06 -5.85
CA ALA A 607 13.02 -23.57 -4.97
C ALA A 607 12.56 -22.49 -3.97
N THR A 608 13.49 -21.79 -3.32
CA THR A 608 13.16 -20.69 -2.42
C THR A 608 12.43 -19.56 -3.15
N PHE A 609 12.85 -19.16 -4.35
CA PHE A 609 12.17 -18.10 -5.09
C PHE A 609 10.74 -18.49 -5.47
N VAL A 610 10.57 -19.71 -5.99
CA VAL A 610 9.26 -20.24 -6.39
C VAL A 610 8.35 -20.42 -5.18
N ILE A 611 8.85 -21.00 -4.08
CA ILE A 611 8.08 -21.19 -2.84
C ILE A 611 7.71 -19.83 -2.25
N THR A 612 8.66 -18.89 -2.15
CA THR A 612 8.38 -17.54 -1.66
C THR A 612 7.31 -16.87 -2.51
N PHE A 613 7.43 -16.92 -3.84
CA PHE A 613 6.41 -16.39 -4.74
C PHE A 613 5.05 -17.08 -4.52
N PHE A 614 5.02 -18.41 -4.49
CA PHE A 614 3.78 -19.17 -4.32
C PHE A 614 3.12 -18.94 -2.95
N CYS A 615 3.89 -18.98 -1.86
CA CYS A 615 3.40 -18.67 -0.52
C CYS A 615 2.85 -17.25 -0.44
N LEU A 616 3.51 -16.28 -1.09
CA LEU A 616 3.05 -14.89 -1.11
C LEU A 616 1.80 -14.70 -1.98
N CYS A 617 1.65 -15.47 -3.07
CA CYS A 617 0.44 -15.50 -3.89
C CYS A 617 -0.73 -16.27 -3.23
N VAL A 618 -0.46 -17.29 -2.42
CA VAL A 618 -1.49 -18.08 -1.72
C VAL A 618 -1.94 -17.38 -0.43
N ASN A 619 -1.07 -16.62 0.24
CA ASN A 619 -1.44 -15.75 1.37
C ASN A 619 -2.18 -14.47 0.97
N VAL A 620 -2.51 -14.29 -0.32
CA VAL A 620 -3.49 -13.28 -0.77
C VAL A 620 -4.89 -13.54 -0.15
N GLY A 621 -5.10 -14.68 0.51
CA GLY A 621 -6.32 -15.01 1.26
C GLY A 621 -6.30 -14.76 2.77
N ALA A 622 -5.49 -13.83 3.31
CA ALA A 622 -5.59 -13.43 4.72
C ALA A 622 -6.88 -12.63 4.96
N LYS A 623 -7.97 -13.38 5.21
CA LYS A 623 -9.32 -12.93 5.59
C LYS A 623 -9.77 -11.63 4.90
N THR A 624 -10.25 -11.73 3.67
CA THR A 624 -11.45 -10.96 3.27
C THR A 624 -12.45 -11.07 4.42
N HIS A 625 -12.95 -9.95 4.96
CA HIS A 625 -14.14 -9.96 5.80
C HIS A 625 -15.18 -10.81 5.06
N VAL A 626 -15.44 -12.02 5.57
CA VAL A 626 -16.43 -12.90 4.96
C VAL A 626 -17.75 -12.35 5.44
N ILE A 627 -18.44 -11.58 4.58
CA ILE A 627 -19.80 -11.11 4.84
C ILE A 627 -20.60 -12.30 5.35
N GLU A 628 -21.13 -12.17 6.56
CA GLU A 628 -21.79 -13.27 7.23
C GLU A 628 -23.07 -13.61 6.47
N ARG A 629 -23.26 -14.89 6.16
CA ARG A 629 -24.37 -15.37 5.34
C ARG A 629 -25.46 -15.93 6.23
N TYR A 630 -26.72 -15.61 5.95
CA TYR A 630 -27.86 -16.26 6.62
C TYR A 630 -27.81 -17.79 6.42
N ARG A 631 -27.76 -18.55 7.52
CA ARG A 631 -27.66 -20.03 7.56
C ARG A 631 -28.82 -20.73 8.28
N GLY A 632 -29.73 -19.97 8.88
CA GLY A 632 -30.89 -20.43 9.66
C GLY A 632 -30.92 -19.82 11.07
N GLY A 633 -32.12 -19.69 11.65
CA GLY A 633 -32.34 -19.00 12.93
C GLY A 633 -32.63 -17.51 12.77
N GLU A 634 -32.25 -16.70 13.75
CA GLU A 634 -32.36 -15.23 13.73
C GLU A 634 -31.01 -14.62 13.32
N PHE A 635 -31.02 -13.68 12.37
CA PHE A 635 -29.84 -12.96 11.91
C PHE A 635 -30.08 -11.46 12.00
N VAL A 636 -29.22 -10.76 12.72
CA VAL A 636 -29.40 -9.35 13.04
C VAL A 636 -28.36 -8.52 12.30
N ILE A 637 -28.84 -7.50 11.61
CA ILE A 637 -28.05 -6.44 11.01
C ILE A 637 -28.31 -5.20 11.86
N ASN A 638 -27.30 -4.73 12.58
CA ASN A 638 -27.38 -3.51 13.35
C ASN A 638 -27.16 -2.34 12.40
N LEU A 639 -28.22 -1.55 12.22
CA LEU A 639 -28.21 -0.32 11.44
C LEU A 639 -27.73 0.86 12.30
N ALA A 640 -27.47 0.66 13.59
CA ALA A 640 -26.97 1.67 14.49
C ALA A 640 -26.36 1.08 15.77
N GLY A 641 -25.71 1.93 16.57
CA GLY A 641 -25.16 1.57 17.88
C GLY A 641 -23.79 0.89 17.81
N ASP A 642 -23.32 0.38 18.95
CA ASP A 642 -21.94 -0.13 19.12
C ASP A 642 -21.64 -1.39 18.28
N GLU A 643 -22.67 -2.11 17.85
CA GLU A 643 -22.55 -3.31 17.00
C GLU A 643 -22.89 -3.04 15.53
N TYR A 644 -22.88 -1.77 15.08
CA TYR A 644 -23.19 -1.37 13.69
C TYR A 644 -22.43 -2.20 12.66
N ASN A 645 -23.16 -2.83 11.73
CA ASN A 645 -22.60 -3.65 10.66
C ASN A 645 -23.31 -3.48 9.32
N ALA A 646 -24.09 -2.41 9.16
CA ALA A 646 -24.93 -2.21 7.98
C ALA A 646 -24.16 -1.99 6.67
N SER A 647 -22.94 -1.46 6.72
CA SER A 647 -22.09 -1.23 5.55
C SER A 647 -21.80 -2.53 4.76
N ASP A 648 -21.82 -3.68 5.43
CA ASP A 648 -21.64 -4.98 4.77
C ASP A 648 -22.87 -5.43 3.95
N TYR A 649 -24.04 -4.86 4.21
CA TYR A 649 -25.34 -5.35 3.70
C TYR A 649 -26.16 -4.29 2.94
N VAL A 650 -25.81 -3.01 3.07
CA VAL A 650 -26.48 -1.90 2.37
C VAL A 650 -25.61 -1.46 1.19
N LYS A 651 -26.22 -1.35 0.00
CA LYS A 651 -25.53 -0.91 -1.22
C LYS A 651 -25.54 0.60 -1.40
N SER A 652 -26.60 1.25 -0.96
CA SER A 652 -26.78 2.70 -1.06
C SER A 652 -27.98 3.14 -0.22
N GLY A 653 -28.07 4.43 0.08
CA GLY A 653 -29.27 5.05 0.61
C GLY A 653 -29.39 5.10 2.13
N LEU A 654 -28.34 4.72 2.85
CA LEU A 654 -28.24 4.87 4.30
C LEU A 654 -27.11 5.85 4.60
N SER A 655 -27.37 6.85 5.44
CA SER A 655 -26.31 7.60 6.10
C SER A 655 -25.60 6.65 7.08
N GLY A 656 -24.33 6.89 7.39
CA GLY A 656 -23.59 6.07 8.34
C GLY A 656 -24.21 6.01 9.74
N ASN A 657 -23.51 5.40 10.70
CA ASN A 657 -23.95 5.34 12.09
C ASN A 657 -23.89 6.73 12.73
N GLU A 658 -25.03 7.28 13.14
CA GLU A 658 -25.12 8.61 13.76
C GLU A 658 -25.82 8.52 15.13
N GLY A 659 -25.03 8.20 16.16
CA GLY A 659 -25.53 8.03 17.53
C GLY A 659 -26.18 6.66 17.77
N MET A 660 -27.49 6.63 18.03
CA MET A 660 -28.25 5.39 18.31
C MET A 660 -29.14 4.96 17.13
N PHE A 661 -29.01 5.61 15.98
CA PHE A 661 -29.72 5.30 14.75
C PHE A 661 -28.84 5.63 13.52
N SER A 662 -29.14 5.04 12.36
CA SER A 662 -28.78 5.59 11.05
C SER A 662 -30.00 6.24 10.43
N TRP A 663 -29.85 7.14 9.49
CA TRP A 663 -30.98 7.61 8.71
C TRP A 663 -30.84 7.25 7.25
N THR A 664 -31.93 7.41 6.54
CA THR A 664 -31.99 7.19 5.11
C THR A 664 -31.39 8.39 4.39
N ASP A 665 -30.51 8.17 3.42
CA ASP A 665 -29.88 9.21 2.60
C ASP A 665 -30.36 9.08 1.14
N GLY A 666 -31.33 9.90 0.75
CA GLY A 666 -32.03 9.79 -0.52
C GLY A 666 -33.44 9.22 -0.40
N ASP A 667 -34.06 8.94 -1.54
CA ASP A 667 -35.42 8.39 -1.64
C ASP A 667 -35.48 6.87 -1.78
N CYS A 668 -34.33 6.19 -1.71
CA CYS A 668 -34.24 4.74 -1.83
C CYS A 668 -33.04 4.18 -1.08
N VAL A 669 -33.26 3.16 -0.23
CA VAL A 669 -32.22 2.36 0.44
C VAL A 669 -32.17 0.97 -0.16
N ALA A 670 -31.03 0.56 -0.69
CA ALA A 670 -30.86 -0.74 -1.35
C ALA A 670 -30.17 -1.74 -0.43
N PHE A 671 -30.82 -2.86 -0.14
CA PHE A 671 -30.29 -3.93 0.72
C PHE A 671 -29.91 -5.17 -0.08
N GLU A 672 -28.76 -5.75 0.24
CA GLU A 672 -28.27 -7.00 -0.35
C GLU A 672 -27.63 -7.91 0.72
N ILE A 673 -28.39 -8.90 1.18
CA ILE A 673 -27.95 -9.83 2.22
C ILE A 673 -27.62 -11.21 1.62
N PRO A 674 -26.41 -11.77 1.81
CA PRO A 674 -26.13 -13.15 1.41
C PRO A 674 -27.01 -14.16 2.18
N ALA A 675 -27.72 -15.03 1.46
CA ALA A 675 -28.61 -16.04 2.05
C ALA A 675 -28.54 -17.38 1.32
N ASN A 676 -28.89 -18.49 1.99
CA ASN A 676 -28.87 -19.82 1.38
C ASN A 676 -30.06 -20.07 0.45
N ASN A 677 -29.84 -20.61 -0.77
CA ASN A 677 -30.90 -20.92 -1.75
C ASN A 677 -31.90 -21.98 -1.26
N LYS A 678 -31.63 -22.65 -0.13
CA LYS A 678 -32.61 -23.54 0.50
C LYS A 678 -33.84 -22.78 1.03
N TYR A 679 -33.72 -21.48 1.28
CA TYR A 679 -34.81 -20.61 1.70
C TYR A 679 -35.49 -20.00 0.48
N LYS A 680 -36.82 -20.08 0.43
CA LYS A 680 -37.60 -19.48 -0.67
C LYS A 680 -37.99 -18.04 -0.37
N ASN A 681 -38.51 -17.81 0.84
CA ASN A 681 -38.84 -16.50 1.39
C ASN A 681 -38.22 -16.40 2.78
N LEU A 682 -37.87 -15.18 3.20
CA LEU A 682 -37.46 -14.86 4.56
C LEU A 682 -38.30 -13.71 5.08
N LYS A 683 -38.61 -13.73 6.38
CA LYS A 683 -39.22 -12.60 7.09
C LYS A 683 -38.13 -11.57 7.40
N VAL A 684 -38.40 -10.32 7.05
CA VAL A 684 -37.55 -9.16 7.37
C VAL A 684 -38.33 -8.24 8.29
N ASP A 685 -37.68 -7.85 9.39
CA ASP A 685 -38.21 -6.92 10.39
C ASP A 685 -37.24 -5.74 10.52
N LEU A 686 -37.64 -4.57 10.05
CA LEU A 686 -36.83 -3.35 10.06
C LEU A 686 -37.35 -2.39 11.13
N SER A 687 -36.53 -2.12 12.15
CA SER A 687 -36.89 -1.24 13.26
C SER A 687 -36.59 0.23 12.96
N VAL A 688 -37.60 1.07 13.15
CA VAL A 688 -37.57 2.53 12.97
C VAL A 688 -37.63 3.21 14.35
N LEU A 689 -36.60 3.97 14.72
CA LEU A 689 -36.55 4.75 15.95
C LEU A 689 -37.48 5.95 15.92
N GLY A 690 -37.62 6.57 14.75
CA GLY A 690 -38.29 7.85 14.58
C GLY A 690 -38.45 8.22 13.10
N THR A 691 -39.34 9.17 12.84
CA THR A 691 -39.53 9.80 11.53
C THR A 691 -39.14 11.26 11.59
N PHE A 692 -38.56 11.76 10.50
CA PHE A 692 -38.33 13.19 10.32
C PHE A 692 -39.64 13.86 9.91
N ASP A 693 -39.95 15.06 10.42
CA ASP A 693 -41.09 15.88 10.02
C ASP A 693 -42.45 15.18 9.96
N GLY A 694 -42.79 14.45 11.03
CA GLY A 694 -44.10 13.84 11.21
C GLY A 694 -44.24 12.50 10.49
N LYS A 695 -45.40 12.25 9.87
CA LYS A 695 -45.73 10.95 9.29
C LYS A 695 -45.02 10.76 7.94
N LYS A 696 -44.29 9.64 7.78
CA LYS A 696 -43.55 9.30 6.56
C LYS A 696 -43.98 7.96 5.97
N SER A 697 -44.09 7.89 4.66
CA SER A 697 -44.49 6.71 3.89
C SER A 697 -43.29 5.90 3.42
N TYR A 698 -43.50 4.59 3.23
CA TYR A 698 -42.49 3.68 2.71
C TYR A 698 -43.09 2.73 1.67
N VAL A 699 -42.26 2.30 0.73
CA VAL A 699 -42.59 1.24 -0.24
C VAL A 699 -41.39 0.30 -0.37
N ILE A 700 -41.56 -0.96 0.02
CA ILE A 700 -40.57 -2.01 -0.21
C ILE A 700 -40.81 -2.66 -1.56
N LYS A 701 -39.78 -2.68 -2.42
CA LYS A 701 -39.83 -3.37 -3.72
C LYS A 701 -38.79 -4.48 -3.83
N GLN A 702 -39.13 -5.49 -4.63
CA GLN A 702 -38.20 -6.53 -5.06
C GLN A 702 -38.41 -6.81 -6.55
N ASN A 703 -37.37 -6.57 -7.37
CA ASN A 703 -37.44 -6.66 -8.83
C ASN A 703 -38.67 -5.90 -9.39
N GLU A 704 -38.80 -4.63 -9.02
CA GLU A 704 -39.91 -3.71 -9.38
C GLU A 704 -41.29 -4.02 -8.79
N ASN A 705 -41.51 -5.20 -8.20
CA ASN A 705 -42.79 -5.54 -7.56
C ASN A 705 -42.86 -4.97 -6.13
N VAL A 706 -43.98 -4.36 -5.77
CA VAL A 706 -44.25 -3.90 -4.39
C VAL A 706 -44.52 -5.11 -3.50
N VAL A 707 -43.74 -5.24 -2.44
CA VAL A 707 -43.81 -6.34 -1.46
C VAL A 707 -44.48 -5.87 -0.17
N SER A 708 -44.30 -4.60 0.20
CA SER A 708 -44.93 -3.98 1.35
C SER A 708 -44.98 -2.47 1.14
N GLU A 709 -46.03 -1.81 1.61
CA GLU A 709 -46.15 -0.36 1.60
C GLU A 709 -46.94 0.10 2.82
N GLY A 710 -46.67 1.32 3.28
CA GLY A 710 -47.30 1.84 4.48
C GLY A 710 -46.75 3.18 4.90
N SER A 711 -46.98 3.55 6.15
CA SER A 711 -46.53 4.82 6.71
C SER A 711 -46.35 4.73 8.22
N ILE A 712 -45.31 5.37 8.74
CA ILE A 712 -44.96 5.40 10.18
C ILE A 712 -45.00 6.85 10.65
N ASN A 713 -45.34 7.08 11.92
CA ASN A 713 -45.28 8.39 12.57
C ASN A 713 -44.62 8.21 13.95
N GLY A 714 -43.38 8.67 14.12
CA GLY A 714 -42.54 8.36 15.27
C GLY A 714 -41.82 7.02 15.11
N SER A 715 -41.76 6.22 16.17
CA SER A 715 -41.14 4.89 16.16
C SER A 715 -42.09 3.82 15.61
N GLY A 716 -41.52 2.74 15.07
CA GLY A 716 -42.30 1.63 14.53
C GLY A 716 -41.45 0.51 13.95
N GLU A 717 -42.11 -0.48 13.34
CA GLU A 717 -41.46 -1.61 12.67
C GLU A 717 -42.06 -1.81 11.28
N ILE A 718 -41.21 -2.12 10.30
CA ILE A 718 -41.61 -2.49 8.94
C ILE A 718 -41.36 -3.99 8.77
N ILE A 719 -42.44 -4.76 8.69
CA ILE A 719 -42.39 -6.22 8.56
C ILE A 719 -42.86 -6.64 7.17
N PHE A 720 -42.06 -7.45 6.47
CA PHE A 720 -42.40 -8.00 5.17
C PHE A 720 -41.67 -9.32 4.88
N TYR A 721 -42.08 -10.01 3.81
CA TYR A 721 -41.46 -11.25 3.35
C TYR A 721 -40.84 -11.05 1.97
N ALA A 722 -39.55 -11.34 1.83
CA ALA A 722 -38.83 -11.18 0.56
C ALA A 722 -38.22 -12.50 0.09
N LYS A 723 -38.16 -12.70 -1.24
CA LYS A 723 -37.61 -13.91 -1.85
C LYS A 723 -36.08 -13.91 -1.82
N VAL A 724 -35.49 -15.09 -1.64
CA VAL A 724 -34.05 -15.29 -1.84
C VAL A 724 -33.82 -15.74 -3.29
N ASN A 725 -33.12 -14.91 -4.06
CA ASN A 725 -32.72 -15.19 -5.45
C ASN A 725 -31.20 -15.13 -5.57
N ASP A 726 -30.59 -16.04 -6.34
CA ASP A 726 -29.14 -16.05 -6.59
C ASP A 726 -28.27 -15.97 -5.32
N LYS A 727 -28.67 -16.71 -4.28
CA LYS A 727 -27.99 -16.77 -2.97
C LYS A 727 -27.99 -15.44 -2.21
N LYS A 728 -28.93 -14.55 -2.52
CA LYS A 728 -29.06 -13.23 -1.91
C LYS A 728 -30.53 -12.88 -1.65
N LEU A 729 -30.78 -12.22 -0.53
CA LEU A 729 -32.01 -11.51 -0.24
C LEU A 729 -31.79 -10.05 -0.67
N LYS A 730 -32.51 -9.59 -1.69
CA LYS A 730 -32.40 -8.23 -2.23
C LYS A 730 -33.74 -7.53 -2.19
N PHE A 731 -33.77 -6.30 -1.71
CA PHE A 731 -34.96 -5.45 -1.76
C PHE A 731 -34.56 -3.98 -1.60
N ASP A 732 -35.43 -3.10 -2.07
CA ASP A 732 -35.26 -1.66 -2.02
C ASP A 732 -36.35 -1.05 -1.15
N LEU A 733 -35.95 -0.20 -0.20
CA LEU A 733 -36.85 0.62 0.61
C LEU A 733 -36.95 2.01 -0.01
N TYR A 734 -38.04 2.27 -0.71
CA TYR A 734 -38.37 3.58 -1.26
C TYR A 734 -39.08 4.46 -0.25
N LEU A 735 -38.75 5.74 -0.28
CA LEU A 735 -39.15 6.75 0.68
C LEU A 735 -39.73 7.96 -0.08
N PRO A 736 -41.01 7.90 -0.48
CA PRO A 736 -41.63 8.93 -1.32
C PRO A 736 -41.63 10.31 -0.66
N ASP A 737 -41.71 10.32 0.67
CA ASP A 737 -41.83 11.53 1.48
C ASP A 737 -40.48 12.01 2.03
N ALA A 738 -39.36 11.48 1.51
CA ALA A 738 -38.05 11.93 1.92
C ALA A 738 -37.84 13.38 1.46
N GLU A 739 -37.41 14.25 2.37
CA GLU A 739 -37.30 15.69 2.15
C GLU A 739 -35.93 16.20 2.59
N VAL A 740 -35.48 17.31 1.99
CA VAL A 740 -34.22 17.97 2.37
C VAL A 740 -34.46 18.74 3.65
N ILE A 741 -33.57 18.60 4.64
CA ILE A 741 -33.66 19.31 5.92
C ILE A 741 -33.53 20.82 5.65
N SER A 742 -34.64 21.56 5.77
CA SER A 742 -34.69 22.99 5.42
C SER A 742 -34.39 23.96 6.58
N GLU A 743 -34.30 23.47 7.82
CA GLU A 743 -33.89 24.30 8.96
C GLU A 743 -32.36 24.43 9.02
N VAL A 744 -31.86 25.44 8.34
CA VAL A 744 -30.46 25.85 8.32
C VAL A 744 -30.01 26.25 9.73
N GLN A 745 -29.11 25.47 10.34
CA GLN A 745 -28.20 26.05 11.33
C GLN A 745 -27.11 26.84 10.58
N PRO A 746 -26.73 28.05 11.04
CA PRO A 746 -25.82 28.94 10.31
C PRO A 746 -24.47 28.32 9.93
N ASP A 747 -24.07 27.25 10.61
CA ASP A 747 -22.73 26.64 10.51
C ASP A 747 -22.72 25.22 9.91
N ASN A 748 -23.86 24.66 9.50
CA ASN A 748 -23.93 23.35 8.83
C ASN A 748 -25.20 23.21 7.98
N ALA A 749 -25.07 23.38 6.67
CA ALA A 749 -26.15 23.12 5.72
C ALA A 749 -26.18 21.63 5.36
N ASP A 750 -26.92 20.83 6.14
CA ASP A 750 -27.21 19.45 5.77
C ASP A 750 -28.23 19.43 4.63
N THR A 751 -27.78 19.05 3.43
CA THR A 751 -28.59 19.03 2.20
C THR A 751 -29.12 17.63 1.88
N ARG A 752 -28.91 16.65 2.76
CA ARG A 752 -29.36 15.27 2.57
C ARG A 752 -30.88 15.18 2.61
N LYS A 753 -31.42 14.24 1.84
CA LYS A 753 -32.84 13.93 1.74
C LYS A 753 -33.16 12.79 2.71
N VAL A 754 -33.92 13.05 3.77
CA VAL A 754 -34.12 12.08 4.88
C VAL A 754 -35.60 11.75 5.13
N SER A 755 -35.87 10.58 5.72
CA SER A 755 -37.24 10.14 6.06
C SER A 755 -37.31 9.35 7.36
N PHE A 756 -36.55 8.26 7.51
CA PHE A 756 -36.58 7.40 8.71
C PHE A 756 -35.25 7.39 9.46
N GLN A 757 -35.35 7.21 10.77
CA GLN A 757 -34.25 6.81 11.66
C GLN A 757 -34.32 5.29 11.86
N LEU A 758 -33.38 4.53 11.31
CA LEU A 758 -33.30 3.07 11.35
C LEU A 758 -32.32 2.58 12.43
N VAL A 759 -32.65 1.48 13.10
CA VAL A 759 -31.84 0.98 14.24
C VAL A 759 -31.28 -0.40 13.98
N LYS A 760 -32.13 -1.33 13.54
CA LYS A 760 -31.77 -2.73 13.36
C LYS A 760 -32.67 -3.37 12.33
N MET A 761 -32.17 -4.42 11.69
CA MET A 761 -32.92 -5.28 10.80
C MET A 761 -32.72 -6.73 11.23
N THR A 762 -33.81 -7.45 11.39
CA THR A 762 -33.80 -8.87 11.79
C THR A 762 -34.34 -9.72 10.66
N ILE A 763 -33.60 -10.79 10.31
CA ILE A 763 -33.95 -11.75 9.27
C ILE A 763 -34.21 -13.10 9.93
N SER A 764 -35.38 -13.68 9.64
CA SER A 764 -35.80 -14.98 10.17
C SER A 764 -36.51 -15.82 9.09
N GLU A 765 -36.60 -17.12 9.34
CA GLU A 765 -37.24 -18.11 8.45
C GLU A 765 -38.75 -17.92 8.32
#